data_AF-A0A8H7FYZ2-F1
#
_entry.id   AF-A0A8H7FYZ2-F1
#
_cell.length_a   1.000
_cell.length_b   1.000
_cell.length_c   1.000
_cell.angle_alpha   90.00
_cell.angle_beta   90.00
_cell.angle_gamma   90.00
#
_symmetry.space_group_name_H-M   'P 1'
#
loop_
_entity.id
_entity.type
_entity.pdbx_description
1 polymer ?
#
loop_
_entity_poly.entity_id
_entity_poly.type
_entity_poly.pdbx_seq_one_letter_code
_entity_poly.pdbx_strand_id
1 'polypeptide(L)'
;MVFAPSFVFSALALVPILVAAQDGGITGPTSSPAAAGYSCDPSQCKLPNCNCASTSPPGGLSPSEVPQFIVYTADDAVQSYTLDSVNQFLAQRKNPNGCPIKMTYFTSLNYTNYTLVTDWFVAGNEIADHTMTHVGTPPADEINGNLIALNALAGIPLEAIKGFRAPFLNYTGETLKLLAAAEFTYDSSSAASVPVTDPGTDAFWPYTLDNGMANDCLEVDDICKGQPKIPGFWEIPMYAFFDELGAAGPHLMDPWLDAANGASTVNNTATLDYMQNTFTAHYTGNRQPIGLYTHPIHTSTTYPGVVPPNGTIAMINQFLDWAQTQQDVWIVSNEQLLSWVQNPVPLSQLDTFDGLKCSTPQVSSTEKICNGIPANEAGLLGLCDFSDFPFYTCYGCPEEPPTPSNPNPVQTSIAPARFRLPTNCSTPFWDPIAGNCICTSSTCAFTDGSRPIGPNNASLTGGGTGGSPAGASTSSSPTNSFKPFNAAPLNALPSGIWPTILIGCVGAFLGAFGVAARVTSGAKRKRGGSSPVLPVRSDIWFHDGNVVLQAEGTQFKAHQSILAANSTIFADMFSVPQPASGGELVEGCPVVHLTDTAADVTIVLDALCKRKTESLPINIIAAFIRLGQKYQIDAVLKEGLERLHYEFPTELDEFDEVNHWSTITPSDSLLIDIANLAREQNLLSVLPLALHGCSVKWDARKLTEGIKREDQTVATLLPMNERALFIASHDRLVLQADTTFLWFKETGVNRCSTRIACSEAIQQQTAAFFPVPRWHGLSRWDK
;
A
#
# COMPACT_ATOMS: atom_id res chain seq x y z
N MET A 1 39.86 34.78 -17.23
CA MET A 1 39.30 35.21 -15.93
C MET A 1 37.81 35.42 -16.14
N VAL A 2 37.02 34.41 -15.81
CA VAL A 2 35.56 34.40 -15.94
C VAL A 2 35.01 34.73 -14.55
N PHE A 3 34.28 35.84 -14.43
CA PHE A 3 33.50 36.18 -13.25
C PHE A 3 32.05 35.73 -13.46
N ALA A 4 31.57 34.85 -12.60
CA ALA A 4 30.15 34.53 -12.44
C ALA A 4 29.52 35.49 -11.43
N PRO A 5 28.24 35.88 -11.59
CA PRO A 5 27.44 36.40 -10.49
C PRO A 5 26.34 35.43 -10.06
N SER A 6 26.20 35.38 -8.74
CA SER A 6 25.33 34.57 -7.90
C SER A 6 23.83 34.74 -8.19
N PHE A 7 23.08 33.63 -8.15
CA PHE A 7 21.64 33.64 -7.91
C PHE A 7 21.37 33.13 -6.50
N VAL A 8 20.69 33.98 -5.70
CA VAL A 8 20.17 33.67 -4.37
C VAL A 8 18.82 33.00 -4.56
N PHE A 9 18.70 31.73 -4.16
CA PHE A 9 17.40 31.07 -3.99
C PHE A 9 16.92 31.30 -2.55
N SER A 10 15.80 31.99 -2.40
CA SER A 10 15.06 32.05 -1.14
C SER A 10 14.27 30.76 -0.98
N ALA A 11 14.68 29.93 -0.02
CA ALA A 11 13.95 28.75 0.43
C ALA A 11 12.70 29.17 1.21
N LEU A 12 11.52 28.83 0.69
CA LEU A 12 10.30 28.76 1.48
C LEU A 12 10.30 27.38 2.15
N ALA A 13 10.51 27.39 3.46
CA ALA A 13 10.48 26.22 4.32
C ALA A 13 9.06 25.63 4.35
N LEU A 14 8.89 24.44 3.77
CA LEU A 14 7.76 23.57 4.06
C LEU A 14 8.06 22.85 5.38
N VAL A 15 7.24 23.17 6.39
CA VAL A 15 7.24 22.54 7.72
C VAL A 15 6.82 21.07 7.57
N PRO A 16 7.49 20.12 8.26
CA PRO A 16 7.06 18.72 8.26
C PRO A 16 5.81 18.60 9.12
N ILE A 17 4.66 18.44 8.48
CA ILE A 17 3.41 18.06 9.17
C ILE A 17 3.48 16.55 9.41
N LEU A 18 3.17 16.17 10.64
CA LEU A 18 3.16 14.81 11.18
C LEU A 18 2.57 13.78 10.20
N VAL A 19 3.39 12.79 9.85
CA VAL A 19 2.93 11.51 9.31
C VAL A 19 2.40 10.72 10.51
N ALA A 20 1.10 10.82 10.77
CA ALA A 20 0.42 9.99 11.76
C ALA A 20 -0.10 8.71 11.09
N ALA A 21 0.48 7.58 11.49
CA ALA A 21 -0.02 6.20 11.45
C ALA A 21 -0.55 5.66 10.10
N GLN A 22 0.32 4.98 9.34
CA GLN A 22 -0.10 3.98 8.35
C GLN A 22 0.16 2.52 8.77
N ASP A 23 1.13 2.21 9.65
CA ASP A 23 1.72 0.85 9.58
C ASP A 23 1.93 0.12 10.93
N GLY A 24 0.95 -0.66 11.38
CA GLY A 24 1.16 -1.66 12.45
C GLY A 24 1.47 -1.12 13.86
N GLY A 25 1.15 0.15 14.14
CA GLY A 25 1.28 0.73 15.48
C GLY A 25 0.36 0.06 16.50
N ILE A 26 0.85 -0.08 17.74
CA ILE A 26 0.11 -0.67 18.87
C ILE A 26 0.02 0.33 20.02
N THR A 27 -1.10 0.33 20.75
CA THR A 27 -1.36 1.32 21.82
C THR A 27 -1.46 0.70 23.22
N GLY A 28 -1.10 -0.58 23.35
CA GLY A 28 -1.15 -1.30 24.61
C GLY A 28 -0.98 -2.81 24.43
N PRO A 29 -1.29 -3.60 25.47
CA PRO A 29 -1.20 -5.06 25.43
C PRO A 29 -2.19 -5.65 24.44
N THR A 30 -1.67 -6.45 23.51
CA THR A 30 -2.44 -7.23 22.54
C THR A 30 -2.73 -8.65 23.04
N SER A 31 -2.16 -9.06 24.17
CA SER A 31 -2.37 -10.35 24.81
C SER A 31 -2.43 -10.28 26.33
N SER A 32 -2.99 -11.34 26.92
CA SER A 32 -2.87 -11.63 28.35
C SER A 32 -2.90 -13.13 28.58
N PRO A 33 -2.36 -13.66 29.70
CA PRO A 33 -2.41 -15.10 29.99
C PRO A 33 -3.83 -15.67 29.96
N ALA A 34 -4.82 -14.90 30.44
CA ALA A 34 -6.22 -15.31 30.45
C ALA A 34 -6.85 -15.34 29.05
N ALA A 35 -6.54 -14.33 28.21
CA ALA A 35 -7.02 -14.27 26.83
C ALA A 35 -6.39 -15.36 25.97
N ALA A 36 -5.07 -15.58 26.14
CA ALA A 36 -4.34 -16.63 25.46
C ALA A 36 -4.90 -18.01 25.79
N GLY A 37 -5.14 -18.31 27.07
CA GLY A 37 -5.58 -19.64 27.50
C GLY A 37 -4.68 -20.75 26.95
N TYR A 38 -3.40 -20.43 26.73
CA TYR A 38 -2.45 -21.29 26.03
C TYR A 38 -1.99 -22.42 26.94
N SER A 39 -1.91 -23.63 26.38
CA SER A 39 -1.44 -24.81 27.09
C SER A 39 -0.66 -25.68 26.13
N CYS A 40 0.57 -26.02 26.51
CA CYS A 40 1.47 -26.86 25.73
C CYS A 40 2.16 -27.85 26.66
N ASP A 41 2.24 -29.12 26.24
CA ASP A 41 3.06 -30.12 26.91
C ASP A 41 4.46 -30.13 26.29
N PRO A 42 5.48 -29.56 26.95
CA PRO A 42 6.84 -29.52 26.42
C PRO A 42 7.50 -30.90 26.36
N SER A 43 6.89 -31.96 26.92
CA SER A 43 7.35 -33.34 26.73
C SER A 43 6.96 -33.92 25.37
N GLN A 44 5.88 -33.42 24.76
CA GLN A 44 5.37 -33.85 23.46
C GLN A 44 5.81 -32.91 22.33
N CYS A 45 5.84 -31.59 22.60
CA CYS A 45 6.30 -30.58 21.67
C CYS A 45 7.82 -30.44 21.75
N LYS A 46 8.55 -31.00 20.77
CA LYS A 46 10.02 -31.08 20.77
C LYS A 46 10.65 -30.51 19.51
N LEU A 47 11.72 -29.74 19.71
CA LEU A 47 12.61 -29.27 18.65
C LEU A 47 13.21 -30.46 17.87
N PRO A 48 13.51 -30.29 16.56
CA PRO A 48 13.38 -29.04 15.79
C PRO A 48 11.98 -28.78 15.22
N ASN A 49 11.01 -29.68 15.43
CA ASN A 49 9.74 -29.63 14.70
C ASN A 49 8.61 -28.93 15.47
N CYS A 50 8.74 -28.79 16.79
CA CYS A 50 7.74 -28.16 17.64
C CYS A 50 8.42 -27.42 18.79
N ASN A 51 8.00 -26.19 19.05
CA ASN A 51 8.39 -25.44 20.24
C ASN A 51 7.16 -24.81 20.89
N CYS A 52 7.04 -24.89 22.22
CA CYS A 52 5.95 -24.24 22.93
C CYS A 52 6.19 -22.72 23.01
N ALA A 53 5.13 -21.90 22.94
CA ALA A 53 5.20 -20.51 23.36
C ALA A 53 5.71 -20.45 24.81
N SER A 54 6.88 -19.84 24.99
CA SER A 54 7.63 -19.85 26.24
C SER A 54 8.56 -18.64 26.29
N THR A 55 8.64 -18.02 27.48
CA THR A 55 9.62 -16.96 27.75
C THR A 55 11.01 -17.52 28.04
N SER A 56 11.12 -18.82 28.34
CA SER A 56 12.41 -19.48 28.59
C SER A 56 13.12 -19.82 27.27
N PRO A 57 14.46 -19.75 27.22
CA PRO A 57 15.22 -20.04 26.00
C PRO A 57 14.95 -21.45 25.42
N PRO A 58 14.91 -21.58 24.08
CA PRO A 58 14.80 -22.87 23.40
C PRO A 58 15.91 -23.84 23.81
N GLY A 59 15.61 -25.14 23.77
CA GLY A 59 16.57 -26.20 24.11
C GLY A 59 16.90 -26.34 25.60
N GLY A 60 16.28 -25.53 26.47
CA GLY A 60 16.55 -25.56 27.91
C GLY A 60 17.91 -24.97 28.30
N LEU A 61 18.48 -24.14 27.44
CA LEU A 61 19.72 -23.41 27.71
C LEU A 61 19.52 -22.40 28.85
N SER A 62 20.56 -22.18 29.65
CA SER A 62 20.54 -21.07 30.60
C SER A 62 20.64 -19.74 29.86
N PRO A 63 20.01 -18.65 30.33
CA PRO A 63 20.10 -17.34 29.65
C PRO A 63 21.54 -16.84 29.43
N SER A 64 22.49 -17.22 30.30
CA SER A 64 23.91 -16.89 30.14
C SER A 64 24.61 -17.61 28.97
N GLU A 65 23.98 -18.65 28.40
CA GLU A 65 24.50 -19.42 27.27
C GLU A 65 23.81 -19.06 25.95
N VAL A 66 22.94 -18.04 25.96
CA VAL A 66 22.07 -17.68 24.84
C VAL A 66 22.51 -16.32 24.27
N PRO A 67 22.71 -16.21 22.95
CA PRO A 67 22.97 -14.91 22.32
C PRO A 67 21.78 -13.97 22.47
N GLN A 68 22.04 -12.67 22.56
CA GLN A 68 20.96 -11.71 22.36
C GLN A 68 20.81 -11.46 20.85
N PHE A 69 19.68 -11.88 20.29
CA PHE A 69 19.35 -11.59 18.90
C PHE A 69 18.65 -10.24 18.77
N ILE A 70 19.10 -9.44 17.82
CA ILE A 70 18.38 -8.31 17.23
C ILE A 70 17.91 -8.77 15.85
N VAL A 71 16.60 -8.79 15.64
CA VAL A 71 15.98 -9.18 14.38
C VAL A 71 15.71 -7.92 13.58
N TYR A 72 16.44 -7.70 12.50
CA TYR A 72 16.26 -6.52 11.65
C TYR A 72 15.39 -6.90 10.44
N THR A 73 14.30 -6.18 10.22
CA THR A 73 13.44 -6.38 9.05
C THR A 73 13.13 -5.07 8.33
N ALA A 74 12.78 -5.20 7.05
CA ALA A 74 12.23 -4.12 6.25
C ALA A 74 11.00 -4.63 5.51
N ASP A 75 9.99 -3.77 5.38
CA ASP A 75 8.73 -4.11 4.73
C ASP A 75 8.57 -3.30 3.42
N ASP A 76 7.56 -3.65 2.63
CA ASP A 76 7.15 -3.02 1.36
C ASP A 76 8.08 -3.21 0.15
N ALA A 77 8.08 -2.21 -0.74
CA ALA A 77 8.68 -2.24 -2.05
C ALA A 77 10.20 -2.12 -1.97
N VAL A 78 10.90 -2.96 -2.73
CA VAL A 78 12.36 -2.88 -2.84
C VAL A 78 12.75 -1.92 -3.95
N GLN A 79 13.42 -0.84 -3.57
CA GLN A 79 13.84 0.27 -4.42
C GLN A 79 15.27 0.68 -4.07
N SER A 80 15.91 1.45 -4.95
CA SER A 80 17.30 1.87 -4.69
C SER A 80 17.41 2.67 -3.40
N TYR A 81 16.47 3.58 -3.16
CA TYR A 81 16.44 4.43 -1.98
C TYR A 81 15.99 3.72 -0.69
N THR A 82 15.28 2.58 -0.79
CA THR A 82 14.96 1.74 0.38
C THR A 82 16.14 0.84 0.73
N LEU A 83 16.84 0.29 -0.27
CA LEU A 83 18.07 -0.47 -0.04
C LEU A 83 19.21 0.40 0.49
N ASP A 84 19.41 1.60 -0.05
CA ASP A 84 20.37 2.57 0.49
C ASP A 84 20.07 2.87 1.96
N SER A 85 18.78 2.99 2.27
CA SER A 85 18.28 3.29 3.61
C SER A 85 18.62 2.17 4.61
N VAL A 86 18.35 0.90 4.29
CA VAL A 86 18.74 -0.19 5.20
C VAL A 86 20.26 -0.39 5.23
N ASN A 87 20.95 -0.27 4.09
CA ASN A 87 22.40 -0.48 4.00
C ASN A 87 23.20 0.49 4.86
N GLN A 88 22.73 1.71 5.06
CA GLN A 88 23.39 2.67 5.94
C GLN A 88 23.51 2.15 7.40
N PHE A 89 22.62 1.25 7.80
CA PHE A 89 22.65 0.58 9.10
C PHE A 89 23.39 -0.78 9.05
N LEU A 90 23.43 -1.45 7.91
CA LEU A 90 23.99 -2.80 7.84
C LEU A 90 25.47 -2.84 7.44
N ALA A 91 25.87 -2.05 6.46
CA ALA A 91 27.14 -2.22 5.75
C ALA A 91 28.41 -2.10 6.64
N GLN A 92 28.32 -1.33 7.72
CA GLN A 92 29.44 -1.09 8.64
C GLN A 92 29.52 -2.10 9.80
N ARG A 93 28.54 -3.01 9.92
CA ARG A 93 28.39 -3.89 11.09
C ARG A 93 28.69 -5.34 10.76
N LYS A 94 29.24 -6.03 11.75
CA LYS A 94 29.54 -7.46 11.70
C LYS A 94 29.05 -8.14 12.96
N ASN A 95 28.65 -9.40 12.84
CA ASN A 95 28.38 -10.26 13.98
C ASN A 95 29.71 -10.75 14.62
N PRO A 96 29.68 -11.31 15.84
CA PRO A 96 30.88 -11.75 16.57
C PRO A 96 31.78 -12.71 15.78
N ASN A 97 31.22 -13.54 14.90
CA ASN A 97 31.99 -14.43 14.01
C ASN A 97 32.66 -13.73 12.81
N GLY A 98 32.54 -12.40 12.71
CA GLY A 98 33.11 -11.58 11.65
C GLY A 98 32.28 -11.52 10.35
N CYS A 99 31.13 -12.19 10.30
CA CYS A 99 30.24 -12.15 9.15
C CYS A 99 29.49 -10.81 9.06
N PRO A 100 29.22 -10.30 7.84
CA PRO A 100 28.26 -9.22 7.66
C PRO A 100 26.91 -9.61 8.26
N ILE A 101 26.26 -8.66 8.92
CA ILE A 101 24.93 -8.88 9.47
C ILE A 101 23.91 -9.06 8.35
N LYS A 102 22.85 -9.84 8.62
CA LYS A 102 21.76 -10.13 7.67
C LYS A 102 20.43 -9.65 8.24
N MET A 103 19.47 -9.48 7.35
CA MET A 103 18.12 -9.02 7.66
C MET A 103 17.06 -9.72 6.79
N THR A 104 15.79 -9.56 7.13
CA THR A 104 14.64 -10.09 6.36
C THR A 104 13.83 -9.00 5.70
N TYR A 105 13.74 -9.01 4.36
CA TYR A 105 12.92 -8.05 3.62
C TYR A 105 11.58 -8.69 3.26
N PHE A 106 10.48 -8.23 3.86
CA PHE A 106 9.12 -8.61 3.50
C PHE A 106 8.68 -7.79 2.29
N THR A 107 8.76 -8.39 1.10
CA THR A 107 8.61 -7.67 -0.17
C THR A 107 7.19 -7.69 -0.70
N SER A 108 6.64 -6.50 -0.98
CA SER A 108 5.43 -6.33 -1.81
C SER A 108 5.80 -5.92 -3.24
N LEU A 109 4.93 -6.13 -4.23
CA LEU A 109 5.32 -6.00 -5.64
C LEU A 109 5.10 -4.63 -6.25
N ASN A 110 4.11 -3.89 -5.77
CA ASN A 110 3.89 -2.53 -6.25
C ASN A 110 5.17 -1.73 -6.07
N TYR A 111 5.64 -1.08 -7.13
CA TYR A 111 6.90 -0.33 -7.18
C TYR A 111 8.18 -1.17 -7.03
N THR A 112 8.14 -2.47 -6.80
CA THR A 112 9.37 -3.23 -6.57
C THR A 112 10.25 -3.34 -7.83
N ASN A 113 11.52 -3.04 -7.65
CA ASN A 113 12.55 -3.29 -8.64
C ASN A 113 13.18 -4.67 -8.42
N TYR A 114 12.78 -5.64 -9.24
CA TYR A 114 13.12 -7.05 -9.04
C TYR A 114 14.62 -7.36 -9.12
N THR A 115 15.42 -6.58 -9.85
CA THR A 115 16.89 -6.76 -9.84
C THR A 115 17.47 -6.51 -8.46
N LEU A 116 16.93 -5.52 -7.74
CA LEU A 116 17.40 -5.16 -6.40
C LEU A 116 17.02 -6.24 -5.37
N VAL A 117 15.86 -6.88 -5.55
CA VAL A 117 15.47 -8.08 -4.77
C VAL A 117 16.48 -9.21 -5.02
N THR A 118 16.88 -9.42 -6.29
CA THR A 118 17.88 -10.44 -6.67
C THR A 118 19.22 -10.17 -6.00
N ASP A 119 19.72 -8.93 -6.08
CA ASP A 119 20.98 -8.49 -5.46
C ASP A 119 20.96 -8.68 -3.95
N TRP A 120 19.84 -8.30 -3.31
CA TRP A 120 19.68 -8.39 -1.86
C TRP A 120 19.73 -9.83 -1.37
N PHE A 121 19.05 -10.73 -2.08
CA PHE A 121 19.07 -12.17 -1.83
C PHE A 121 20.46 -12.77 -2.03
N VAL A 122 21.14 -12.44 -3.13
CA VAL A 122 22.48 -12.98 -3.46
C VAL A 122 23.56 -12.46 -2.51
N ALA A 123 23.35 -11.27 -1.93
CA ALA A 123 24.14 -10.77 -0.80
C ALA A 123 23.91 -11.58 0.50
N GLY A 124 22.99 -12.54 0.51
CA GLY A 124 22.72 -13.46 1.62
C GLY A 124 21.68 -12.97 2.60
N ASN A 125 20.87 -11.95 2.25
CA ASN A 125 19.73 -11.54 3.05
C ASN A 125 18.50 -12.39 2.70
N GLU A 126 17.55 -12.44 3.63
CA GLU A 126 16.30 -13.15 3.41
C GLU A 126 15.30 -12.27 2.64
N ILE A 127 14.60 -12.88 1.68
CA ILE A 127 13.43 -12.32 1.02
C ILE A 127 12.20 -13.10 1.49
N ALA A 128 11.23 -12.40 2.04
CA ALA A 128 9.98 -12.92 2.55
C ALA A 128 8.79 -12.26 1.85
N ASP A 129 7.62 -12.87 1.97
CA ASP A 129 6.41 -12.45 1.27
C ASP A 129 5.62 -11.39 2.06
N HIS A 130 5.18 -10.34 1.37
CA HIS A 130 4.34 -9.27 1.91
C HIS A 130 3.15 -8.93 0.99
N THR A 131 2.60 -9.94 0.30
CA THR A 131 1.52 -9.86 -0.71
C THR A 131 1.89 -9.08 -1.98
N MET A 132 1.10 -9.21 -3.06
CA MET A 132 1.40 -8.46 -4.30
C MET A 132 1.06 -6.99 -4.15
N THR A 133 -0.15 -6.69 -3.67
CA THR A 133 -0.71 -5.33 -3.71
C THR A 133 -0.79 -4.65 -2.34
N HIS A 134 -0.14 -5.22 -1.32
CA HIS A 134 -0.11 -4.70 0.05
C HIS A 134 -1.51 -4.61 0.69
N VAL A 135 -2.20 -5.76 0.74
CA VAL A 135 -3.56 -5.86 1.29
C VAL A 135 -3.60 -6.64 2.61
N GLY A 136 -4.31 -6.09 3.60
CA GLY A 136 -4.60 -6.77 4.85
C GLY A 136 -5.61 -7.92 4.66
N THR A 137 -5.57 -8.88 5.57
CA THR A 137 -6.39 -10.11 5.51
C THR A 137 -6.33 -10.78 4.13
N PRO A 138 -5.10 -11.05 3.61
CA PRO A 138 -4.93 -11.27 2.19
C PRO A 138 -5.55 -12.59 1.71
N PRO A 139 -6.22 -12.58 0.54
CA PRO A 139 -6.66 -13.80 -0.12
C PRO A 139 -5.49 -14.62 -0.67
N ALA A 140 -5.75 -15.87 -1.01
CA ALA A 140 -4.71 -16.81 -1.43
C ALA A 140 -3.99 -16.41 -2.74
N ASP A 141 -4.65 -15.69 -3.64
CA ASP A 141 -4.06 -15.20 -4.90
C ASP A 141 -3.07 -14.05 -4.68
N GLU A 142 -3.25 -13.24 -3.65
CA GLU A 142 -2.27 -12.21 -3.24
C GLU A 142 -0.99 -12.83 -2.69
N ILE A 143 -1.12 -13.86 -1.85
CA ILE A 143 0.02 -14.58 -1.27
C ILE A 143 0.74 -15.40 -2.36
N ASN A 144 -0.01 -16.28 -3.04
CA ASN A 144 0.59 -17.15 -4.05
C ASN A 144 1.09 -16.37 -5.26
N GLY A 145 0.42 -15.28 -5.62
CA GLY A 145 0.85 -14.42 -6.72
C GLY A 145 2.19 -13.73 -6.42
N ASN A 146 2.44 -13.36 -5.18
CA ASN A 146 3.71 -12.75 -4.78
C ASN A 146 4.87 -13.76 -4.84
N LEU A 147 4.68 -14.98 -4.31
CA LEU A 147 5.62 -16.10 -4.50
C LEU A 147 5.98 -16.32 -5.98
N ILE A 148 4.97 -16.35 -6.85
CA ILE A 148 5.14 -16.54 -8.29
C ILE A 148 5.98 -15.42 -8.89
N ALA A 149 5.65 -14.16 -8.60
CA ALA A 149 6.30 -13.01 -9.19
C ALA A 149 7.74 -12.85 -8.68
N LEU A 150 8.00 -13.06 -7.38
CA LEU A 150 9.36 -13.03 -6.82
C LEU A 150 10.25 -14.11 -7.45
N ASN A 151 9.72 -15.31 -7.68
CA ASN A 151 10.46 -16.34 -8.42
C ASN A 151 10.64 -15.97 -9.90
N ALA A 152 9.59 -15.52 -10.58
CA ALA A 152 9.62 -15.28 -12.01
C ALA A 152 10.44 -14.03 -12.39
N LEU A 153 10.34 -12.95 -11.63
CA LEU A 153 10.89 -11.64 -11.98
C LEU A 153 12.15 -11.29 -11.18
N ALA A 154 12.33 -11.82 -9.97
CA ALA A 154 13.56 -11.67 -9.17
C ALA A 154 14.38 -12.97 -9.05
N GLY A 155 13.88 -14.11 -9.55
CA GLY A 155 14.63 -15.35 -9.53
C GLY A 155 14.91 -15.87 -8.13
N ILE A 156 14.04 -15.60 -7.16
CA ILE A 156 14.19 -16.13 -5.81
C ILE A 156 13.67 -17.57 -5.80
N PRO A 157 14.44 -18.56 -5.33
CA PRO A 157 13.94 -19.94 -5.21
C PRO A 157 12.80 -19.98 -4.20
N LEU A 158 11.78 -20.81 -4.45
CA LEU A 158 10.60 -20.87 -3.58
C LEU A 158 10.94 -21.46 -2.22
N GLU A 159 11.89 -22.39 -2.17
CA GLU A 159 12.39 -22.92 -0.90
C GLU A 159 13.10 -21.87 -0.04
N ALA A 160 13.53 -20.75 -0.65
CA ALA A 160 14.12 -19.62 0.05
C ALA A 160 13.06 -18.61 0.55
N ILE A 161 11.85 -18.58 -0.02
CA ILE A 161 10.76 -17.70 0.44
C ILE A 161 9.99 -18.41 1.56
N LYS A 162 10.59 -18.38 2.77
CA LYS A 162 10.12 -19.13 3.94
C LYS A 162 9.12 -18.36 4.79
N GLY A 163 9.28 -17.05 4.85
CA GLY A 163 8.54 -16.15 5.74
C GLY A 163 7.41 -15.40 5.07
N PHE A 164 6.43 -15.04 5.88
CA PHE A 164 5.36 -14.13 5.53
C PHE A 164 5.15 -13.08 6.63
N ARG A 165 4.73 -11.88 6.25
CA ARG A 165 4.14 -10.88 7.15
C ARG A 165 2.92 -10.26 6.48
N ALA A 166 1.83 -10.14 7.21
CA ALA A 166 0.61 -9.52 6.70
C ALA A 166 0.77 -7.99 6.63
N PRO A 167 0.38 -7.35 5.51
CA PRO A 167 0.24 -5.90 5.42
C PRO A 167 -0.58 -5.33 6.57
N PHE A 168 -0.12 -4.22 7.13
CA PHE A 168 -0.71 -3.55 8.31
C PHE A 168 -0.77 -4.42 9.57
N LEU A 169 -0.05 -5.54 9.61
CA LEU A 169 -0.17 -6.58 10.64
C LEU A 169 -1.61 -7.12 10.78
N ASN A 170 -2.40 -7.03 9.71
CA ASN A 170 -3.80 -7.43 9.71
C ASN A 170 -3.94 -8.85 9.15
N TYR A 171 -4.00 -9.83 10.06
CA TYR A 171 -4.13 -11.25 9.74
C TYR A 171 -5.28 -11.89 10.54
N THR A 172 -5.64 -13.12 10.16
CA THR A 172 -6.65 -13.93 10.87
C THR A 172 -6.18 -15.36 11.00
N GLY A 173 -6.87 -16.17 11.81
CA GLY A 173 -6.63 -17.61 11.86
C GLY A 173 -6.82 -18.33 10.51
N GLU A 174 -7.59 -17.76 9.59
CA GLU A 174 -7.69 -18.27 8.22
C GLU A 174 -6.48 -17.90 7.38
N THR A 175 -5.94 -16.69 7.53
CA THR A 175 -4.66 -16.29 6.93
C THR A 175 -3.56 -17.29 7.32
N LEU A 176 -3.41 -17.63 8.60
CA LEU A 176 -2.40 -18.59 9.07
C LEU A 176 -2.56 -19.98 8.43
N LYS A 177 -3.80 -20.47 8.26
CA LYS A 177 -4.06 -21.74 7.57
C LYS A 177 -3.72 -21.68 6.08
N LEU A 178 -4.01 -20.54 5.43
CA LEU A 178 -3.66 -20.33 4.02
C LEU A 178 -2.14 -20.33 3.84
N LEU A 179 -1.39 -19.68 4.73
CA LEU A 179 0.08 -19.68 4.70
C LEU A 179 0.65 -21.08 4.87
N ALA A 180 0.14 -21.85 5.84
CA ALA A 180 0.56 -23.22 6.03
C ALA A 180 0.20 -24.13 4.84
N ALA A 181 -0.97 -23.93 4.24
CA ALA A 181 -1.38 -24.64 3.02
C ALA A 181 -0.54 -24.25 1.79
N ALA A 182 0.01 -23.04 1.78
CA ALA A 182 0.97 -22.56 0.80
C ALA A 182 2.43 -22.93 1.16
N GLU A 183 2.64 -23.76 2.17
CA GLU A 183 3.94 -24.31 2.59
C GLU A 183 4.97 -23.24 3.05
N PHE A 184 4.49 -22.11 3.58
CA PHE A 184 5.35 -21.21 4.34
C PHE A 184 5.86 -21.88 5.62
N THR A 185 7.07 -21.50 6.04
CA THR A 185 7.68 -22.02 7.26
C THR A 185 7.22 -21.24 8.48
N TYR A 186 7.11 -19.92 8.35
CA TYR A 186 6.73 -19.06 9.47
C TYR A 186 5.89 -17.85 9.05
N ASP A 187 5.07 -17.37 9.98
CA ASP A 187 4.50 -16.02 9.99
C ASP A 187 5.25 -15.13 11.02
N SER A 188 5.29 -13.83 10.74
CA SER A 188 5.79 -12.82 11.67
C SER A 188 4.89 -11.59 11.59
N SER A 189 3.61 -11.79 11.89
CA SER A 189 2.61 -10.73 11.92
C SER A 189 2.14 -10.41 13.34
N SER A 190 2.35 -11.31 14.31
CA SER A 190 1.82 -11.11 15.66
C SER A 190 2.70 -10.20 16.52
N ALA A 191 2.09 -9.43 17.42
CA ALA A 191 2.85 -8.59 18.35
C ALA A 191 3.14 -9.30 19.69
N ALA A 192 4.34 -9.03 20.22
CA ALA A 192 4.71 -9.21 21.62
C ALA A 192 4.78 -7.82 22.26
N SER A 193 3.69 -7.44 22.92
CA SER A 193 3.37 -6.07 23.34
C SER A 193 3.30 -5.90 24.87
N VAL A 194 3.82 -6.87 25.62
CA VAL A 194 3.94 -6.79 27.08
C VAL A 194 5.42 -6.90 27.48
N PRO A 195 5.97 -5.96 28.29
CA PRO A 195 7.39 -5.94 28.65
C PRO A 195 7.88 -7.28 29.19
N VAL A 196 9.10 -7.70 28.83
CA VAL A 196 9.71 -8.96 29.32
C VAL A 196 9.87 -9.04 30.84
N THR A 197 9.81 -7.89 31.52
CA THR A 197 9.86 -7.78 32.98
C THR A 197 8.51 -8.06 33.64
N ASP A 198 7.42 -8.08 32.87
CA ASP A 198 6.09 -8.40 33.36
C ASP A 198 5.93 -9.93 33.52
N PRO A 199 5.41 -10.42 34.67
CA PRO A 199 5.15 -11.85 34.87
C PRO A 199 4.19 -12.49 33.85
N GLY A 200 3.32 -11.69 33.24
CA GLY A 200 2.35 -12.10 32.22
C GLY A 200 2.78 -11.76 30.79
N THR A 201 4.07 -11.50 30.56
CA THR A 201 4.60 -11.14 29.24
C THR A 201 4.25 -12.16 28.14
N ASP A 202 3.97 -11.63 26.95
CA ASP A 202 3.75 -12.35 25.71
C ASP A 202 4.99 -12.35 24.80
N ALA A 203 6.13 -11.83 25.29
CA ALA A 203 7.43 -11.91 24.63
C ALA A 203 7.97 -13.34 24.70
N PHE A 204 7.32 -14.24 23.98
CA PHE A 204 7.71 -15.63 23.81
C PHE A 204 8.79 -15.75 22.74
N TRP A 205 9.73 -16.67 22.94
CA TRP A 205 10.58 -17.13 21.85
C TRP A 205 9.74 -17.71 20.71
N PRO A 206 10.25 -17.72 19.45
CA PRO A 206 9.51 -18.29 18.33
C PRO A 206 9.00 -19.70 18.63
N TYR A 207 7.76 -19.97 18.25
CA TYR A 207 7.04 -21.18 18.64
C TYR A 207 6.20 -21.71 17.49
N THR A 208 5.74 -22.94 17.62
CA THR A 208 4.91 -23.59 16.60
C THR A 208 3.45 -23.60 16.99
N LEU A 209 2.56 -23.55 15.99
CA LEU A 209 1.12 -23.56 16.19
C LEU A 209 0.51 -24.95 16.41
N ASP A 210 1.31 -25.97 16.72
CA ASP A 210 0.86 -27.29 17.20
C ASP A 210 -0.14 -27.17 18.37
N ASN A 211 0.02 -26.14 19.20
CA ASN A 211 -0.82 -25.87 20.36
C ASN A 211 -1.58 -24.54 20.25
N GLY A 212 -1.68 -23.95 19.05
CA GLY A 212 -2.36 -22.67 18.80
C GLY A 212 -1.48 -21.44 19.03
N MET A 213 -2.04 -20.24 18.78
CA MET A 213 -1.37 -18.96 19.05
C MET A 213 -1.38 -18.64 20.55
N ALA A 214 -0.38 -17.85 20.95
CA ALA A 214 -0.26 -17.27 22.27
C ALA A 214 -0.10 -15.74 22.25
N ASN A 215 0.01 -15.13 21.08
CA ASN A 215 0.12 -13.68 20.83
C ASN A 215 -1.17 -13.12 20.20
N ASP A 216 -1.36 -11.80 20.26
CA ASP A 216 -2.55 -11.04 19.83
C ASP A 216 -3.93 -11.55 20.27
N CYS A 217 -4.01 -12.24 21.40
CA CYS A 217 -5.24 -12.87 21.88
C CYS A 217 -6.35 -11.90 22.33
N LEU A 218 -6.07 -10.59 22.40
CA LEU A 218 -7.04 -9.53 22.65
C LEU A 218 -7.45 -8.79 21.37
N GLU A 219 -6.62 -8.83 20.33
CA GLU A 219 -6.79 -8.03 19.10
C GLU A 219 -7.33 -8.85 17.93
N VAL A 220 -6.99 -10.14 17.87
CA VAL A 220 -7.41 -11.01 16.77
C VAL A 220 -8.39 -12.05 17.30
N ASP A 221 -9.60 -12.03 16.76
CA ASP A 221 -10.67 -12.94 17.16
C ASP A 221 -10.34 -14.39 16.77
N ASP A 222 -10.74 -15.31 17.66
CA ASP A 222 -10.73 -16.76 17.44
C ASP A 222 -9.37 -17.40 17.08
N ILE A 223 -8.25 -16.73 17.35
CA ILE A 223 -6.90 -17.29 17.11
C ILE A 223 -6.20 -17.82 18.36
N CYS A 224 -6.75 -17.70 19.56
CA CYS A 224 -6.11 -18.21 20.78
C CYS A 224 -6.93 -19.34 21.43
N LYS A 225 -6.62 -19.71 22.67
CA LYS A 225 -7.26 -20.83 23.39
C LYS A 225 -7.08 -22.18 22.68
N GLY A 226 -5.87 -22.39 22.16
CA GLY A 226 -5.48 -23.62 21.49
C GLY A 226 -5.91 -23.72 20.02
N GLN A 227 -6.15 -22.59 19.36
CA GLN A 227 -6.44 -22.47 17.93
C GLN A 227 -5.46 -21.48 17.26
N PRO A 228 -5.47 -21.36 15.93
CA PRO A 228 -5.66 -22.52 15.05
C PRO A 228 -4.55 -23.55 15.32
N LYS A 229 -4.88 -24.85 15.30
CA LYS A 229 -3.85 -25.90 15.40
C LYS A 229 -3.25 -26.20 14.04
N ILE A 230 -2.02 -25.74 13.83
CA ILE A 230 -1.30 -25.89 12.56
C ILE A 230 0.08 -26.48 12.86
N PRO A 231 0.20 -27.82 12.95
CA PRO A 231 1.45 -28.47 13.34
C PRO A 231 2.64 -28.11 12.45
N GLY A 232 3.76 -27.74 13.05
CA GLY A 232 5.01 -27.40 12.37
C GLY A 232 5.04 -26.02 11.71
N PHE A 233 3.94 -25.24 11.73
CA PHE A 233 3.93 -23.86 11.27
C PHE A 233 4.40 -22.94 12.39
N TRP A 234 5.39 -22.09 12.12
CA TRP A 234 6.04 -21.25 13.13
C TRP A 234 5.45 -19.85 13.19
N GLU A 235 5.37 -19.32 14.40
CA GLU A 235 5.17 -17.90 14.67
C GLU A 235 6.48 -17.30 15.17
N ILE A 236 6.89 -16.18 14.59
CA ILE A 236 7.98 -15.33 15.09
C ILE A 236 7.34 -14.01 15.59
N PRO A 237 7.04 -13.90 16.90
CA PRO A 237 6.44 -12.69 17.45
C PRO A 237 7.28 -11.45 17.19
N MET A 238 6.61 -10.32 17.00
CA MET A 238 7.23 -9.03 16.79
C MET A 238 7.37 -8.31 18.13
N TYR A 239 8.61 -8.18 18.63
CA TYR A 239 8.90 -7.67 19.97
C TYR A 239 8.91 -6.13 19.99
N ALA A 240 7.98 -5.55 20.74
CA ALA A 240 7.88 -4.11 20.91
C ALA A 240 8.99 -3.54 21.82
N PHE A 241 9.29 -2.26 21.62
CA PHE A 241 9.97 -1.40 22.59
C PHE A 241 8.98 -0.77 23.55
N PHE A 242 9.42 -0.39 24.75
CA PHE A 242 8.54 0.19 25.77
C PHE A 242 9.12 1.46 26.36
N ASP A 243 8.33 2.54 26.32
CA ASP A 243 8.65 3.79 27.00
C ASP A 243 8.34 3.75 28.52
N GLU A 244 8.36 4.90 29.20
CA GLU A 244 8.16 4.97 30.66
C GLU A 244 6.72 4.62 31.09
N LEU A 245 5.76 4.55 30.16
CA LEU A 245 4.40 4.06 30.40
C LEU A 245 4.34 2.53 30.47
N GLY A 246 5.45 1.84 30.19
CA GLY A 246 5.55 0.39 30.24
C GLY A 246 4.58 -0.27 29.26
N ALA A 247 3.76 -1.21 29.73
CA ALA A 247 2.81 -1.92 28.87
C ALA A 247 1.77 -1.01 28.17
N ALA A 248 1.59 0.23 28.63
CA ALA A 248 0.70 1.22 27.99
C ALA A 248 1.42 2.12 26.95
N GLY A 249 2.75 2.01 26.82
CA GLY A 249 3.52 2.72 25.79
C GLY A 249 4.42 1.78 24.98
N PRO A 250 3.84 0.79 24.27
CA PRO A 250 4.60 -0.04 23.33
C PRO A 250 4.85 0.69 22.00
N HIS A 251 6.00 0.42 21.38
CA HIS A 251 6.43 0.93 20.07
C HIS A 251 6.95 -0.24 19.23
N LEU A 252 6.31 -0.53 18.09
CA LEU A 252 6.56 -1.77 17.35
C LEU A 252 7.25 -1.54 16.00
N MET A 253 6.52 -0.95 15.06
CA MET A 253 7.01 -0.61 13.72
C MET A 253 7.52 0.82 13.71
N ASP A 254 8.74 1.03 13.19
CA ASP A 254 9.38 2.35 13.13
C ASP A 254 9.26 3.15 14.44
N PRO A 255 9.79 2.64 15.58
CA PRO A 255 9.62 3.24 16.91
C PRO A 255 9.97 4.75 16.97
N TRP A 256 10.86 5.20 16.09
CA TRP A 256 11.23 6.61 15.91
C TRP A 256 10.17 7.52 15.27
N LEU A 257 9.02 7.00 14.87
CA LEU A 257 7.88 7.80 14.43
C LEU A 257 6.87 8.04 15.55
N ASP A 258 6.99 7.30 16.65
CA ASP A 258 6.07 7.40 17.78
C ASP A 258 6.55 8.42 18.81
N ALA A 259 5.59 9.19 19.34
CA ALA A 259 5.85 10.10 20.44
C ALA A 259 5.89 9.32 21.77
N ALA A 260 7.07 9.28 22.40
CA ALA A 260 7.26 8.62 23.68
C ALA A 260 6.51 9.34 24.83
N ASN A 261 6.14 8.57 25.86
CA ASN A 261 5.62 9.01 27.14
C ASN A 261 4.35 9.87 27.04
N GLY A 262 3.50 9.57 26.05
CA GLY A 262 2.27 10.34 25.78
C GLY A 262 2.52 11.76 25.28
N ALA A 263 3.74 12.07 24.81
CA ALA A 263 4.04 13.35 24.19
C ALA A 263 3.29 13.51 22.86
N SER A 264 3.22 14.74 22.34
CA SER A 264 2.61 15.06 21.05
C SER A 264 3.61 15.08 19.87
N THR A 265 4.90 14.93 20.16
CA THR A 265 5.97 15.00 19.16
C THR A 265 7.05 13.98 19.45
N VAL A 266 7.61 13.38 18.40
CA VAL A 266 8.77 12.49 18.46
C VAL A 266 9.98 13.19 19.08
N ASN A 267 10.74 12.45 19.91
CA ASN A 267 11.98 12.92 20.49
C ASN A 267 13.04 11.81 20.42
N ASN A 268 14.05 12.00 19.57
CA ASN A 268 15.11 11.01 19.35
C ASN A 268 15.88 10.62 20.63
N THR A 269 16.03 11.51 21.61
CA THR A 269 16.67 11.16 22.88
C THR A 269 15.78 10.20 23.68
N ALA A 270 14.48 10.49 23.79
CA ALA A 270 13.55 9.60 24.46
C ALA A 270 13.43 8.24 23.74
N THR A 271 13.41 8.27 22.40
CA THR A 271 13.44 7.06 21.56
C THR A 271 14.66 6.19 21.86
N LEU A 272 15.85 6.79 21.86
CA LEU A 272 17.07 6.06 22.18
C LEU A 272 17.02 5.46 23.58
N ASP A 273 16.60 6.24 24.57
CA ASP A 273 16.58 5.82 25.97
C ASP A 273 15.66 4.60 26.16
N TYR A 274 14.44 4.64 25.63
CA TYR A 274 13.53 3.51 25.76
C TYR A 274 14.00 2.28 24.96
N MET A 275 14.65 2.48 23.81
CA MET A 275 15.21 1.38 23.01
C MET A 275 16.33 0.66 23.76
N GLN A 276 17.24 1.43 24.39
CA GLN A 276 18.31 0.88 25.22
C GLN A 276 17.78 0.20 26.48
N ASN A 277 16.77 0.77 27.14
CA ASN A 277 16.16 0.19 28.33
C ASN A 277 15.47 -1.14 28.02
N THR A 278 14.68 -1.19 26.93
CA THR A 278 14.04 -2.44 26.49
C THR A 278 15.08 -3.48 26.12
N PHE A 279 16.10 -3.13 25.32
CA PHE A 279 17.20 -4.04 25.01
C PHE A 279 17.83 -4.62 26.27
N THR A 280 18.12 -3.77 27.26
CA THR A 280 18.75 -4.20 28.52
C THR A 280 17.86 -5.17 29.29
N ALA A 281 16.54 -4.96 29.27
CA ALA A 281 15.59 -5.87 29.90
C ALA A 281 15.60 -7.27 29.25
N HIS A 282 15.64 -7.35 27.92
CA HIS A 282 15.79 -8.63 27.19
C HIS A 282 17.16 -9.27 27.49
N TYR A 283 18.23 -8.48 27.39
CA TYR A 283 19.62 -8.93 27.53
C TYR A 283 19.94 -9.48 28.93
N THR A 284 19.35 -8.89 29.98
CA THR A 284 19.56 -9.32 31.37
C THR A 284 18.53 -10.34 31.85
N GLY A 285 17.44 -10.54 31.10
CA GLY A 285 16.39 -11.52 31.35
C GLY A 285 16.64 -12.85 30.62
N ASN A 286 15.60 -13.37 29.96
CA ASN A 286 15.65 -14.65 29.26
C ASN A 286 16.12 -14.55 27.80
N ARG A 287 16.76 -13.42 27.42
CA ARG A 287 17.37 -13.21 26.10
C ARG A 287 16.41 -13.31 24.93
N GLN A 288 15.10 -13.14 25.15
CA GLN A 288 14.12 -13.14 24.06
C GLN A 288 14.57 -12.13 22.98
N PRO A 289 14.35 -12.43 21.69
CA PRO A 289 14.80 -11.54 20.63
C PRO A 289 14.22 -10.14 20.79
N ILE A 290 14.87 -9.16 20.18
CA ILE A 290 14.35 -7.79 20.06
C ILE A 290 14.24 -7.43 18.58
N GLY A 291 13.18 -6.72 18.21
CA GLY A 291 12.89 -6.36 16.84
C GLY A 291 13.37 -4.98 16.44
N LEU A 292 13.86 -4.83 15.22
CA LEU A 292 13.91 -3.55 14.50
C LEU A 292 13.13 -3.74 13.20
N TYR A 293 11.84 -3.42 13.26
CA TYR A 293 10.92 -3.56 12.14
C TYR A 293 10.69 -2.20 11.51
N THR A 294 10.93 -2.10 10.20
CA THR A 294 11.11 -0.79 9.56
C THR A 294 10.39 -0.68 8.24
N HIS A 295 9.88 0.52 7.93
CA HIS A 295 9.63 0.93 6.55
C HIS A 295 10.81 1.81 6.12
N PRO A 296 11.73 1.32 5.26
CA PRO A 296 12.99 2.02 4.98
C PRO A 296 12.81 3.41 4.38
N ILE A 297 11.64 3.69 3.80
CA ILE A 297 11.28 5.00 3.27
C ILE A 297 11.42 6.11 4.32
N HIS A 298 11.09 5.82 5.60
CA HIS A 298 11.14 6.79 6.69
C HIS A 298 12.55 7.16 7.14
N THR A 299 13.56 6.44 6.68
CA THR A 299 14.98 6.71 6.98
C THR A 299 15.81 6.91 5.72
N SER A 300 15.15 7.06 4.56
CA SER A 300 15.83 7.26 3.30
C SER A 300 16.52 8.63 3.23
N THR A 301 17.75 8.61 2.71
CA THR A 301 18.54 9.83 2.45
C THR A 301 18.47 10.28 0.99
N THR A 302 17.90 9.44 0.13
CA THR A 302 17.93 9.60 -1.34
C THR A 302 16.55 9.63 -1.96
N TYR A 303 15.48 9.55 -1.16
CA TYR A 303 14.12 9.69 -1.67
C TYR A 303 13.88 11.12 -2.23
N PRO A 304 13.45 11.27 -3.49
CA PRO A 304 13.30 12.58 -4.12
C PRO A 304 12.31 13.50 -3.40
N GLY A 305 12.72 14.74 -3.16
CA GLY A 305 11.86 15.78 -2.60
C GLY A 305 11.61 15.70 -1.09
N VAL A 306 12.20 14.73 -0.39
CA VAL A 306 12.10 14.59 1.07
C VAL A 306 13.44 14.95 1.72
N VAL A 307 13.37 15.70 2.82
CA VAL A 307 14.56 16.06 3.61
C VAL A 307 15.03 14.83 4.41
N PRO A 308 16.30 14.41 4.28
CA PRO A 308 16.81 13.27 5.03
C PRO A 308 16.66 13.46 6.56
N PRO A 309 16.12 12.47 7.29
CA PRO A 309 15.92 12.54 8.74
C PRO A 309 17.22 12.23 9.50
N ASN A 310 18.25 13.05 9.27
CA ASN A 310 19.62 12.83 9.78
C ASN A 310 19.69 12.60 11.29
N GLY A 311 18.84 13.28 12.08
CA GLY A 311 18.78 13.09 13.52
C GLY A 311 18.29 11.68 13.90
N THR A 312 17.27 11.18 13.22
CA THR A 312 16.71 9.84 13.42
C THR A 312 17.70 8.77 12.97
N ILE A 313 18.33 8.95 11.81
CA ILE A 313 19.39 8.07 11.31
C ILE A 313 20.56 7.99 12.28
N ALA A 314 21.00 9.12 12.83
CA ALA A 314 22.07 9.16 13.83
C ALA A 314 21.68 8.42 15.12
N MET A 315 20.43 8.58 15.56
CA MET A 315 19.90 7.90 16.74
C MET A 315 19.85 6.38 16.56
N ILE A 316 19.33 5.88 15.42
CA ILE A 316 19.28 4.44 15.14
C ILE A 316 20.70 3.84 15.10
N ASN A 317 21.64 4.55 14.47
CA ASN A 317 23.05 4.12 14.49
C ASN A 317 23.62 4.12 15.91
N GLN A 318 23.32 5.12 16.72
CA GLN A 318 23.75 5.17 18.12
C GLN A 318 23.21 4.00 18.93
N PHE A 319 21.94 3.60 18.73
CA PHE A 319 21.37 2.42 19.36
C PHE A 319 22.11 1.14 18.94
N LEU A 320 22.26 0.91 17.63
CA LEU A 320 22.90 -0.29 17.10
C LEU A 320 24.38 -0.39 17.50
N ASP A 321 25.12 0.72 17.46
CA ASP A 321 26.53 0.77 17.88
C ASP A 321 26.65 0.45 19.37
N TRP A 322 25.80 1.05 20.21
CA TRP A 322 25.75 0.75 21.63
C TRP A 322 25.41 -0.72 21.90
N ALA A 323 24.40 -1.27 21.22
CA ALA A 323 24.00 -2.66 21.40
C ALA A 323 25.13 -3.63 21.03
N GLN A 324 25.89 -3.34 19.97
CA GLN A 324 27.06 -4.14 19.57
C GLN A 324 28.27 -3.99 20.51
N THR A 325 28.27 -3.05 21.47
CA THR A 325 29.27 -3.06 22.55
C THR A 325 28.98 -4.09 23.64
N GLN A 326 27.76 -4.59 23.71
CA GLN A 326 27.39 -5.66 24.63
C GLN A 326 27.92 -7.01 24.12
N GLN A 327 28.27 -7.91 25.03
CA GLN A 327 28.80 -9.21 24.66
C GLN A 327 27.72 -10.08 24.00
N ASP A 328 28.12 -10.84 22.99
CA ASP A 328 27.28 -11.89 22.41
C ASP A 328 25.94 -11.40 21.81
N VAL A 329 25.95 -10.21 21.22
CA VAL A 329 24.83 -9.64 20.45
C VAL A 329 24.97 -9.96 18.97
N TRP A 330 23.89 -10.45 18.37
CA TRP A 330 23.83 -10.87 16.98
C TRP A 330 22.68 -10.18 16.26
N ILE A 331 22.96 -9.48 15.16
CA ILE A 331 21.94 -8.92 14.28
C ILE A 331 21.71 -9.90 13.13
N VAL A 332 20.48 -10.41 13.03
CA VAL A 332 20.14 -11.57 12.18
C VAL A 332 18.83 -11.36 11.43
N SER A 333 18.63 -12.13 10.37
CA SER A 333 17.32 -12.32 9.72
C SER A 333 16.41 -13.23 10.55
N ASN A 334 15.12 -13.21 10.26
CA ASN A 334 14.12 -14.14 10.79
C ASN A 334 14.49 -15.60 10.49
N GLU A 335 14.93 -15.94 9.29
CA GLU A 335 15.36 -17.32 8.98
C GLU A 335 16.56 -17.77 9.82
N GLN A 336 17.48 -16.86 10.13
CA GLN A 336 18.66 -17.15 10.95
C GLN A 336 18.27 -17.34 12.41
N LEU A 337 17.41 -16.47 12.94
CA LEU A 337 16.82 -16.64 14.26
C LEU A 337 16.10 -17.99 14.34
N LEU A 338 15.21 -18.29 13.38
CA LEU A 338 14.42 -19.51 13.40
C LEU A 338 15.28 -20.77 13.26
N SER A 339 16.32 -20.73 12.41
CA SER A 339 17.30 -21.81 12.28
C SER A 339 17.96 -22.15 13.62
N TRP A 340 18.36 -21.13 14.39
CA TRP A 340 18.91 -21.32 15.73
C TRP A 340 17.84 -21.82 16.72
N VAL A 341 16.62 -21.27 16.69
CA VAL A 341 15.53 -21.72 17.58
C VAL A 341 15.19 -23.19 17.35
N GLN A 342 15.20 -23.64 16.09
CA GLN A 342 14.98 -25.04 15.72
C GLN A 342 16.12 -25.95 16.22
N ASN A 343 17.35 -25.45 16.26
CA ASN A 343 18.55 -26.21 16.61
C ASN A 343 19.44 -25.44 17.61
N PRO A 344 18.97 -25.20 18.83
CA PRO A 344 19.63 -24.27 19.74
C PRO A 344 20.96 -24.85 20.21
N VAL A 345 22.00 -24.05 20.06
CA VAL A 345 23.36 -24.34 20.55
C VAL A 345 23.82 -23.22 21.48
N PRO A 346 24.62 -23.53 22.51
CA PRO A 346 25.14 -22.50 23.41
C PRO A 346 26.10 -21.56 22.67
N LEU A 347 26.33 -20.36 23.23
CA LEU A 347 27.26 -19.34 22.73
C LEU A 347 28.60 -19.90 22.24
N SER A 348 29.16 -20.86 22.98
CA SER A 348 30.45 -21.50 22.66
C SER A 348 30.49 -22.27 21.34
N GLN A 349 29.35 -22.49 20.70
CA GLN A 349 29.21 -23.24 19.44
C GLN A 349 28.68 -22.38 18.28
N LEU A 350 28.27 -21.13 18.53
CA LEU A 350 27.66 -20.26 17.51
C LEU A 350 28.57 -19.98 16.32
N ASP A 351 29.88 -19.84 16.54
CA ASP A 351 30.84 -19.59 15.46
C ASP A 351 30.85 -20.70 14.39
N THR A 352 30.44 -21.91 14.78
CA THR A 352 30.39 -23.08 13.90
C THR A 352 28.98 -23.50 13.52
N PHE A 353 27.95 -22.78 13.98
CA PHE A 353 26.55 -23.06 13.69
C PHE A 353 26.23 -22.71 12.23
N ASP A 354 25.77 -23.69 11.46
CA ASP A 354 25.60 -23.56 10.01
C ASP A 354 24.68 -22.39 9.60
N GLY A 355 23.60 -22.15 10.34
CA GLY A 355 22.67 -21.05 10.05
C GLY A 355 23.24 -19.64 10.20
N LEU A 356 24.35 -19.47 10.91
CA LEU A 356 24.98 -18.16 11.14
C LEU A 356 26.34 -18.01 10.46
N LYS A 357 26.80 -19.03 9.72
CA LYS A 357 28.06 -18.96 8.96
C LYS A 357 27.97 -17.93 7.85
N CYS A 358 29.12 -17.35 7.52
CA CYS A 358 29.26 -16.50 6.35
C CYS A 358 28.96 -17.31 5.09
N SER A 359 27.87 -17.03 4.41
CA SER A 359 27.55 -17.57 3.10
C SER A 359 27.77 -16.48 2.04
N THR A 360 28.58 -16.78 1.02
CA THR A 360 28.67 -15.97 -0.18
C THR A 360 28.85 -16.90 -1.37
N PRO A 361 27.97 -16.85 -2.38
CA PRO A 361 28.11 -17.68 -3.56
C PRO A 361 29.47 -17.45 -4.23
N GLN A 362 30.18 -18.54 -4.52
CA GLN A 362 31.47 -18.48 -5.20
C GLN A 362 31.24 -18.58 -6.71
N VAL A 363 30.99 -17.44 -7.34
CA VAL A 363 30.83 -17.30 -8.79
C VAL A 363 31.99 -16.50 -9.35
N SER A 364 32.56 -16.92 -10.48
CA SER A 364 33.68 -16.19 -11.09
C SER A 364 33.25 -14.76 -11.44
N SER A 365 34.08 -13.77 -11.09
CA SER A 365 33.85 -12.37 -11.48
C SER A 365 34.05 -12.12 -12.99
N THR A 366 34.50 -13.14 -13.73
CA THR A 366 34.59 -13.10 -15.19
C THR A 366 33.31 -13.53 -15.88
N GLU A 367 32.35 -14.13 -15.14
CA GLU A 367 31.05 -14.47 -15.71
C GLU A 367 30.33 -13.21 -16.20
N LYS A 368 29.54 -13.38 -17.26
CA LYS A 368 28.70 -12.33 -17.83
C LYS A 368 27.28 -12.84 -17.91
N ILE A 369 26.69 -13.02 -16.72
CA ILE A 369 25.35 -13.53 -16.50
C ILE A 369 24.58 -12.60 -15.56
N CYS A 370 23.26 -12.54 -15.71
CA CYS A 370 22.38 -11.71 -14.88
C CYS A 370 21.91 -12.52 -13.66
N ASN A 371 22.64 -12.44 -12.56
CA ASN A 371 22.52 -13.37 -11.44
C ASN A 371 22.55 -12.70 -10.05
N GLY A 372 22.32 -11.39 -9.95
CA GLY A 372 22.36 -10.65 -8.68
C GLY A 372 23.77 -10.35 -8.17
N ILE A 373 24.80 -10.50 -9.03
CA ILE A 373 26.17 -10.10 -8.73
C ILE A 373 26.50 -8.89 -9.61
N PRO A 374 26.59 -7.67 -9.05
CA PRO A 374 26.69 -6.43 -9.85
C PRO A 374 27.79 -6.43 -10.93
N ALA A 375 28.93 -7.06 -10.66
CA ALA A 375 30.04 -7.16 -11.62
C ALA A 375 29.75 -8.09 -12.82
N ASN A 376 28.90 -9.10 -12.62
CA ASN A 376 28.54 -10.08 -13.64
C ASN A 376 27.38 -9.57 -14.51
N GLU A 377 26.43 -8.87 -13.91
CA GLU A 377 25.19 -8.43 -14.58
C GLU A 377 25.28 -7.03 -15.22
N ALA A 378 26.41 -6.35 -15.08
CA ALA A 378 26.64 -5.03 -15.68
C ALA A 378 26.32 -5.04 -17.19
N GLY A 379 25.32 -4.25 -17.59
CA GLY A 379 24.85 -4.15 -18.98
C GLY A 379 23.90 -5.27 -19.44
N LEU A 380 23.50 -6.17 -18.54
CA LEU A 380 22.62 -7.30 -18.82
C LEU A 380 21.20 -7.10 -18.29
N LEU A 381 20.92 -6.08 -17.49
CA LEU A 381 19.58 -5.83 -16.94
C LEU A 381 18.57 -5.48 -18.04
N GLY A 382 17.36 -6.05 -17.96
CA GLY A 382 16.24 -5.64 -18.79
C GLY A 382 15.42 -4.56 -18.09
N LEU A 383 15.25 -3.39 -18.73
CA LEU A 383 14.33 -2.34 -18.27
C LEU A 383 12.93 -2.61 -18.82
N CYS A 384 11.97 -2.76 -17.93
CA CYS A 384 10.55 -2.91 -18.26
C CYS A 384 9.87 -1.55 -18.08
N ASP A 385 9.67 -0.86 -19.20
CA ASP A 385 9.27 0.55 -19.27
C ASP A 385 7.75 0.74 -19.14
N PHE A 386 7.18 0.25 -18.03
CA PHE A 386 5.78 0.52 -17.71
C PHE A 386 5.61 1.99 -17.31
N SER A 387 4.55 2.63 -17.82
CA SER A 387 4.32 4.07 -17.64
C SER A 387 4.12 4.49 -16.19
N ASP A 388 3.54 3.60 -15.38
CA ASP A 388 3.29 3.89 -13.98
C ASP A 388 4.52 3.54 -13.13
N PHE A 389 5.04 2.31 -13.25
CA PHE A 389 6.14 1.80 -12.42
C PHE A 389 7.16 1.02 -13.25
N PRO A 390 8.16 1.69 -13.83
CA PRO A 390 9.23 1.00 -14.54
C PRO A 390 10.13 0.25 -13.55
N PHE A 391 10.61 -0.94 -13.94
CA PHE A 391 11.49 -1.76 -13.11
C PHE A 391 12.55 -2.48 -13.93
N TYR A 392 13.61 -2.92 -13.26
CA TYR A 392 14.64 -3.77 -13.86
C TYR A 392 14.45 -5.23 -13.45
N THR A 393 14.77 -6.15 -14.35
CA THR A 393 14.76 -7.59 -14.09
C THR A 393 15.84 -8.30 -14.91
N CYS A 394 16.37 -9.38 -14.34
CA CYS A 394 17.21 -10.33 -15.06
C CYS A 394 16.42 -11.30 -15.95
N TYR A 395 15.11 -11.43 -15.74
CA TYR A 395 14.31 -12.57 -16.22
C TYR A 395 13.37 -12.24 -17.38
N GLY A 396 13.51 -11.04 -17.95
CA GLY A 396 12.78 -10.59 -19.13
C GLY A 396 11.44 -9.95 -18.81
N CYS A 397 11.10 -8.93 -19.60
CA CYS A 397 9.98 -8.05 -19.32
C CYS A 397 8.64 -8.68 -19.68
N PRO A 398 7.66 -8.66 -18.76
CA PRO A 398 6.31 -9.09 -19.08
C PRO A 398 5.63 -8.09 -20.04
N GLU A 399 4.62 -8.54 -20.79
CA GLU A 399 3.79 -7.69 -21.66
C GLU A 399 2.87 -6.76 -20.86
N GLU A 400 2.50 -7.16 -19.65
CA GLU A 400 1.67 -6.41 -18.72
C GLU A 400 2.23 -6.51 -17.30
N PRO A 401 1.94 -5.55 -16.40
CA PRO A 401 2.34 -5.65 -15.00
C PRO A 401 1.76 -6.92 -14.35
N PRO A 402 2.52 -7.63 -13.49
CA PRO A 402 2.00 -8.79 -12.77
C PRO A 402 0.85 -8.39 -11.84
N THR A 403 -0.18 -9.23 -11.77
CA THR A 403 -1.37 -9.03 -10.91
C THR A 403 -1.70 -10.32 -10.15
N PRO A 404 -2.51 -10.28 -9.08
CA PRO A 404 -2.97 -11.51 -8.40
C PRO A 404 -3.59 -12.53 -9.36
N SER A 405 -4.34 -12.07 -10.37
CA SER A 405 -4.93 -12.93 -11.40
C SER A 405 -3.95 -13.41 -12.48
N ASN A 406 -2.85 -12.69 -12.72
CA ASN A 406 -1.81 -13.06 -13.68
C ASN A 406 -0.41 -12.70 -13.14
N PRO A 407 0.13 -13.49 -12.19
CA PRO A 407 1.36 -13.14 -11.49
C PRO A 407 2.65 -13.47 -12.28
N ASN A 408 2.54 -14.25 -13.36
CA ASN A 408 3.64 -14.53 -14.29
C ASN A 408 3.19 -14.31 -15.75
N PRO A 409 2.99 -13.05 -16.16
CA PRO A 409 2.57 -12.75 -17.53
C PRO A 409 3.58 -13.23 -18.57
N VAL A 410 3.11 -13.37 -19.81
CA VAL A 410 3.96 -13.68 -20.97
C VAL A 410 4.97 -12.54 -21.17
N GLN A 411 6.18 -12.89 -21.60
CA GLN A 411 7.21 -11.90 -21.92
C GLN A 411 6.94 -11.19 -23.25
N THR A 412 7.33 -9.91 -23.30
CA THR A 412 7.28 -9.11 -24.52
C THR A 412 8.07 -9.72 -25.66
N SER A 413 7.52 -9.64 -26.88
CA SER A 413 8.23 -10.04 -28.10
C SER A 413 9.28 -9.02 -28.57
N ILE A 414 9.44 -7.89 -27.88
CA ILE A 414 10.34 -6.79 -28.27
C ILE A 414 11.82 -7.17 -28.07
N ALA A 415 12.12 -8.00 -27.08
CA ALA A 415 13.47 -8.49 -26.77
C ALA A 415 13.50 -10.02 -26.80
N PRO A 416 14.68 -10.65 -26.97
CA PRO A 416 14.81 -12.10 -26.79
C PRO A 416 14.30 -12.51 -25.42
N ALA A 417 13.40 -13.50 -25.39
CA ALA A 417 12.86 -14.03 -24.16
C ALA A 417 13.98 -14.60 -23.28
N ARG A 418 13.88 -14.35 -21.98
CA ARG A 418 14.82 -14.85 -20.97
C ARG A 418 14.21 -15.98 -20.18
N PHE A 419 15.05 -16.84 -19.63
CA PHE A 419 14.61 -18.02 -18.91
C PHE A 419 14.42 -17.72 -17.43
N ARG A 420 13.23 -18.05 -16.91
CA ARG A 420 12.88 -18.02 -15.49
C ARG A 420 13.76 -19.02 -14.72
N LEU A 421 14.02 -18.77 -13.44
CA LEU A 421 14.82 -19.65 -12.58
C LEU A 421 14.18 -21.05 -12.52
N PRO A 422 14.88 -22.15 -12.89
CA PRO A 422 14.33 -23.51 -12.82
C PRO A 422 14.47 -24.09 -11.41
N THR A 423 13.79 -25.20 -11.14
CA THR A 423 13.87 -25.89 -9.85
C THR A 423 15.22 -26.57 -9.59
N ASN A 424 16.10 -26.72 -10.58
CA ASN A 424 17.36 -27.44 -10.44
C ASN A 424 18.61 -26.53 -10.47
N CYS A 425 18.44 -25.22 -10.26
CA CYS A 425 19.54 -24.27 -10.16
C CYS A 425 19.18 -23.16 -9.18
N SER A 426 20.15 -22.65 -8.41
CA SER A 426 19.95 -21.49 -7.56
C SER A 426 20.33 -20.20 -8.27
N THR A 427 19.74 -19.08 -7.84
CA THR A 427 19.89 -17.72 -8.40
C THR A 427 21.33 -17.34 -8.76
N PRO A 428 22.34 -17.46 -7.87
CA PRO A 428 23.70 -17.01 -8.20
C PRO A 428 24.35 -17.84 -9.32
N PHE A 429 23.88 -19.04 -9.61
CA PHE A 429 24.45 -19.92 -10.63
C PHE A 429 23.56 -20.07 -11.87
N TRP A 430 22.47 -19.31 -11.98
CA TRP A 430 21.57 -19.38 -13.12
C TRP A 430 21.89 -18.27 -14.14
N ASP A 431 22.02 -18.65 -15.42
CA ASP A 431 22.07 -17.68 -16.51
C ASP A 431 20.68 -17.57 -17.17
N PRO A 432 19.91 -16.51 -16.89
CA PRO A 432 18.60 -16.32 -17.51
C PRO A 432 18.67 -15.93 -18.99
N ILE A 433 19.85 -15.58 -19.52
CA ILE A 433 20.00 -15.24 -20.94
C ILE A 433 20.22 -16.52 -21.76
N ALA A 434 21.15 -17.37 -21.34
CA ALA A 434 21.45 -18.62 -22.04
C ALA A 434 20.55 -19.80 -21.63
N GLY A 435 19.88 -19.72 -20.47
CA GLY A 435 19.01 -20.77 -19.96
C GLY A 435 19.75 -21.99 -19.43
N ASN A 436 20.92 -21.79 -18.83
CA ASN A 436 21.73 -22.87 -18.27
C ASN A 436 22.21 -22.56 -16.84
N CYS A 437 22.39 -23.64 -16.07
CA CYS A 437 23.00 -23.56 -14.75
C CYS A 437 24.52 -23.69 -14.89
N ILE A 438 25.28 -22.73 -14.36
CA ILE A 438 26.75 -22.74 -14.37
C ILE A 438 27.35 -23.51 -13.17
N CYS A 439 26.51 -23.98 -12.25
CA CYS A 439 26.97 -24.84 -11.17
C CYS A 439 27.47 -26.19 -11.73
N THR A 440 28.73 -26.52 -11.44
CA THR A 440 29.38 -27.76 -11.91
C THR A 440 29.90 -28.65 -10.78
N SER A 441 29.70 -28.26 -9.52
CA SER A 441 30.16 -29.00 -8.33
C SER A 441 29.01 -29.35 -7.40
N SER A 442 29.23 -30.33 -6.52
CA SER A 442 28.26 -30.69 -5.48
C SER A 442 28.04 -29.58 -4.43
N THR A 443 28.94 -28.61 -4.32
CA THR A 443 28.87 -27.52 -3.33
C THR A 443 27.87 -26.42 -3.70
N CYS A 444 27.45 -26.35 -4.98
CA CYS A 444 26.42 -25.44 -5.45
C CYS A 444 25.18 -26.18 -6.00
N ALA A 445 25.17 -27.52 -5.92
CA ALA A 445 24.07 -28.33 -6.40
C ALA A 445 22.80 -27.96 -5.65
N PHE A 446 21.71 -27.80 -6.39
CA PHE A 446 20.48 -27.22 -5.89
C PHE A 446 19.27 -27.96 -6.46
N THR A 447 18.24 -28.16 -5.65
CA THR A 447 16.95 -28.66 -6.11
C THR A 447 15.86 -28.11 -5.21
N ASP A 448 15.01 -27.25 -5.77
CA ASP A 448 13.81 -26.75 -5.12
C ASP A 448 12.72 -27.82 -5.21
N GLY A 449 12.51 -28.49 -4.09
CA GLY A 449 11.41 -29.43 -3.88
C GLY A 449 10.35 -28.90 -2.92
N SER A 450 10.36 -27.60 -2.62
CA SER A 450 9.58 -27.04 -1.51
C SER A 450 8.08 -27.05 -1.79
N ARG A 451 7.63 -26.48 -2.92
CA ARG A 451 6.19 -26.33 -3.23
C ARG A 451 5.86 -26.25 -4.74
N PRO A 452 4.79 -26.92 -5.24
CA PRO A 452 4.25 -26.69 -6.58
C PRO A 452 3.48 -25.36 -6.65
N ILE A 453 3.44 -24.68 -7.80
CA ILE A 453 2.73 -23.40 -7.93
C ILE A 453 1.60 -23.40 -8.97
N GLY A 454 0.38 -23.11 -8.51
CA GLY A 454 -0.75 -22.64 -9.31
C GLY A 454 -2.05 -23.38 -8.94
N PRO A 455 -3.22 -22.94 -9.45
CA PRO A 455 -4.50 -23.54 -9.09
C PRO A 455 -4.48 -25.06 -9.30
N ASN A 456 -4.80 -25.83 -8.25
CA ASN A 456 -4.80 -27.31 -8.26
C ASN A 456 -3.42 -27.99 -8.38
N ASN A 457 -2.38 -27.49 -7.69
CA ASN A 457 -1.01 -28.02 -7.79
C ASN A 457 -0.47 -27.94 -9.24
N ALA A 458 -0.81 -26.89 -9.98
CA ALA A 458 -0.12 -26.64 -11.25
C ALA A 458 1.39 -26.51 -10.97
N SER A 459 2.23 -26.88 -11.93
CA SER A 459 3.69 -26.75 -11.81
C SER A 459 4.11 -25.49 -12.56
N LEU A 460 3.83 -24.30 -12.02
CA LEU A 460 4.45 -23.04 -12.47
C LEU A 460 5.86 -22.86 -11.88
N THR A 461 6.39 -23.92 -11.26
CA THR A 461 7.71 -24.00 -10.66
C THR A 461 8.79 -23.94 -11.73
N GLY A 462 9.23 -22.73 -12.03
CA GLY A 462 10.53 -22.45 -12.60
C GLY A 462 10.82 -22.95 -14.03
N GLY A 463 11.66 -22.21 -14.74
CA GLY A 463 12.01 -22.50 -16.14
C GLY A 463 10.98 -21.98 -17.16
N GLY A 464 11.36 -22.03 -18.44
CA GLY A 464 10.59 -21.42 -19.53
C GLY A 464 10.67 -19.88 -19.53
N THR A 465 9.71 -19.23 -20.21
CA THR A 465 9.73 -17.77 -20.47
C THR A 465 8.47 -17.06 -19.95
N GLY A 466 7.65 -17.69 -19.10
CA GLY A 466 6.38 -17.13 -18.59
C GLY A 466 5.13 -17.53 -19.38
N GLY A 467 3.95 -17.22 -18.83
CA GLY A 467 2.63 -17.54 -19.38
C GLY A 467 1.72 -18.36 -18.44
N SER A 468 0.41 -18.06 -18.46
CA SER A 468 -0.61 -18.82 -17.71
C SER A 468 -0.70 -20.29 -18.16
N PRO A 469 -1.09 -21.24 -17.28
CA PRO A 469 -1.13 -22.66 -17.60
C PRO A 469 -2.31 -22.98 -18.54
N ALA A 470 -2.13 -22.73 -19.83
CA ALA A 470 -2.93 -23.29 -20.91
C ALA A 470 -2.00 -24.00 -21.89
N GLY A 471 -1.62 -25.24 -21.57
CA GLY A 471 -0.94 -26.13 -22.52
C GLY A 471 0.47 -26.60 -22.15
N ALA A 472 0.75 -26.88 -20.88
CA ALA A 472 1.93 -27.68 -20.54
C ALA A 472 1.75 -29.11 -21.09
N SER A 473 2.58 -29.48 -22.06
CA SER A 473 2.62 -30.83 -22.63
C SER A 473 3.01 -31.84 -21.55
N THR A 474 2.06 -32.72 -21.24
CA THR A 474 2.18 -33.80 -20.26
C THR A 474 3.26 -34.80 -20.68
N SER A 475 4.31 -34.95 -19.87
CA SER A 475 5.11 -36.18 -19.86
C SER A 475 5.50 -36.60 -18.44
N SER A 476 4.51 -36.99 -17.63
CA SER A 476 4.67 -38.07 -16.65
C SER A 476 3.31 -38.55 -16.17
N SER A 477 3.11 -39.87 -16.18
CA SER A 477 1.84 -40.53 -15.90
C SER A 477 1.42 -40.42 -14.42
N PRO A 478 0.12 -40.27 -14.12
CA PRO A 478 -0.39 -40.18 -12.77
C PRO A 478 -0.69 -41.57 -12.17
N THR A 479 -0.50 -41.72 -10.86
CA THR A 479 -1.16 -42.77 -10.07
C THR A 479 -1.95 -42.12 -8.93
N ASN A 480 -3.28 -42.16 -9.07
CA ASN A 480 -4.39 -42.24 -8.11
C ASN A 480 -4.21 -41.70 -6.67
N SER A 481 -5.16 -41.05 -6.00
CA SER A 481 -6.50 -40.53 -6.30
C SER A 481 -7.06 -39.96 -4.98
N PHE A 482 -7.58 -38.74 -4.98
CA PHE A 482 -8.51 -38.27 -3.93
C PHE A 482 -9.72 -37.60 -4.60
N LYS A 483 -10.92 -37.91 -4.09
CA LYS A 483 -12.20 -37.38 -4.59
C LYS A 483 -12.73 -36.33 -3.60
N PRO A 484 -13.06 -35.10 -4.04
CA PRO A 484 -13.67 -34.10 -3.17
C PRO A 484 -15.10 -34.47 -2.78
N PHE A 485 -15.48 -34.08 -1.56
CA PHE A 485 -16.78 -34.33 -0.94
C PHE A 485 -17.82 -33.34 -1.49
N ASN A 486 -18.42 -33.65 -2.65
CA ASN A 486 -19.80 -33.31 -3.06
C ASN A 486 -20.11 -33.68 -4.52
N ALA A 487 -19.99 -34.96 -4.87
CA ALA A 487 -20.54 -35.46 -6.12
C ALA A 487 -21.15 -36.86 -5.92
N ALA A 488 -22.44 -36.91 -5.58
CA ALA A 488 -23.24 -38.12 -5.74
C ALA A 488 -23.90 -38.10 -7.13
N PRO A 489 -23.85 -39.20 -7.91
CA PRO A 489 -24.41 -39.25 -9.25
C PRO A 489 -25.91 -39.57 -9.18
N LEU A 490 -26.73 -38.77 -9.86
CA LEU A 490 -28.14 -39.07 -10.11
C LEU A 490 -28.30 -39.66 -11.51
N ASN A 491 -28.76 -40.92 -11.57
CA ASN A 491 -29.52 -41.45 -12.70
C ASN A 491 -30.42 -42.59 -12.20
N ALA A 492 -31.72 -42.31 -12.03
CA ALA A 492 -32.86 -43.11 -12.55
C ALA A 492 -34.22 -42.77 -11.88
N LEU A 493 -35.12 -42.14 -12.68
CA LEU A 493 -36.60 -42.24 -12.72
C LEU A 493 -37.48 -41.62 -11.59
N PRO A 494 -38.79 -41.34 -11.80
CA PRO A 494 -39.57 -40.97 -13.00
C PRO A 494 -40.48 -39.70 -12.81
N SER A 495 -41.12 -39.29 -13.92
CA SER A 495 -42.20 -38.30 -14.13
C SER A 495 -42.97 -37.71 -12.93
N GLY A 496 -43.01 -36.37 -12.85
CA GLY A 496 -44.08 -35.66 -12.12
C GLY A 496 -43.83 -34.20 -11.75
N ILE A 497 -44.17 -33.28 -12.66
CA ILE A 497 -44.86 -31.98 -12.41
C ILE A 497 -44.13 -30.89 -11.56
N TRP A 498 -43.68 -29.85 -12.29
CA TRP A 498 -43.52 -28.38 -12.05
C TRP A 498 -44.05 -27.72 -10.76
N PRO A 499 -43.71 -26.44 -10.44
CA PRO A 499 -42.65 -25.51 -10.91
C PRO A 499 -41.81 -24.94 -9.72
N THR A 500 -40.61 -24.36 -9.85
CA THR A 500 -40.27 -22.97 -10.25
C THR A 500 -38.76 -22.74 -10.05
N ILE A 501 -38.22 -21.75 -10.77
CA ILE A 501 -36.86 -21.15 -10.73
C ILE A 501 -35.90 -21.76 -11.76
N LEU A 502 -35.65 -20.99 -12.82
CA LEU A 502 -34.34 -20.92 -13.46
C LEU A 502 -34.19 -19.57 -14.19
N ILE A 503 -33.24 -18.77 -13.68
CA ILE A 503 -32.40 -17.85 -14.43
C ILE A 503 -31.46 -18.72 -15.28
N GLY A 504 -31.27 -18.40 -16.57
CA GLY A 504 -30.11 -18.93 -17.31
C GLY A 504 -30.35 -19.16 -18.80
N CYS A 505 -29.72 -18.29 -19.60
CA CYS A 505 -29.30 -18.56 -20.99
C CYS A 505 -30.38 -18.56 -22.09
N VAL A 506 -30.84 -17.39 -22.53
CA VAL A 506 -30.99 -17.05 -23.97
C VAL A 506 -30.76 -15.55 -24.15
N GLY A 507 -29.51 -15.16 -24.39
CA GLY A 507 -29.13 -13.78 -24.73
C GLY A 507 -28.10 -13.69 -25.86
N ALA A 508 -27.91 -14.80 -26.58
CA ALA A 508 -27.06 -14.89 -27.75
C ALA A 508 -27.92 -15.27 -28.95
N PHE A 509 -28.89 -14.42 -29.32
CA PHE A 509 -29.56 -14.38 -30.61
C PHE A 509 -30.42 -13.12 -30.63
N LEU A 510 -29.90 -12.03 -31.22
CA LEU A 510 -30.61 -10.98 -31.97
C LEU A 510 -29.59 -9.89 -32.40
N GLY A 511 -28.49 -10.34 -33.01
CA GLY A 511 -27.71 -9.51 -33.93
C GLY A 511 -28.16 -9.83 -35.36
N ALA A 512 -28.35 -8.79 -36.18
CA ALA A 512 -28.85 -8.79 -37.55
C ALA A 512 -30.39 -8.86 -37.71
N PHE A 513 -31.04 -7.71 -37.91
CA PHE A 513 -31.70 -7.33 -39.17
C PHE A 513 -32.30 -5.92 -39.04
N GLY A 514 -31.80 -4.99 -39.87
CA GLY A 514 -32.29 -3.61 -39.91
C GLY A 514 -31.59 -2.75 -40.96
N VAL A 515 -31.17 -3.34 -42.08
CA VAL A 515 -30.74 -2.63 -43.28
C VAL A 515 -31.73 -2.97 -44.40
N ALA A 516 -32.08 -1.92 -45.15
CA ALA A 516 -32.82 -1.86 -46.41
C ALA A 516 -34.36 -1.82 -46.33
N ALA A 517 -34.90 -0.61 -46.53
CA ALA A 517 -35.43 -0.25 -47.85
C ALA A 517 -35.68 1.26 -47.98
N ARG A 518 -34.96 1.92 -48.90
CA ARG A 518 -35.55 2.42 -50.15
C ARG A 518 -34.50 3.05 -51.05
N VAL A 519 -34.22 2.35 -52.14
CA VAL A 519 -33.61 2.86 -53.36
C VAL A 519 -34.73 3.40 -54.25
N THR A 520 -34.57 4.60 -54.82
CA THR A 520 -34.90 4.87 -56.24
C THR A 520 -34.16 6.11 -56.78
N SER A 521 -33.35 5.84 -57.81
CA SER A 521 -33.08 6.66 -59.01
C SER A 521 -32.51 8.09 -58.92
N GLY A 522 -31.19 8.19 -59.15
CA GLY A 522 -30.57 8.75 -60.38
C GLY A 522 -30.69 10.25 -60.72
N ALA A 523 -29.54 10.95 -60.79
CA ALA A 523 -29.19 11.91 -61.86
C ALA A 523 -27.74 12.46 -61.74
N LYS A 524 -27.07 12.62 -62.89
CA LYS A 524 -25.76 13.28 -63.11
C LYS A 524 -25.81 14.81 -62.91
N ARG A 525 -24.72 15.41 -62.40
CA ARG A 525 -24.11 16.77 -62.61
C ARG A 525 -23.62 17.33 -61.26
N LYS A 526 -22.57 18.16 -61.12
CA LYS A 526 -21.59 18.86 -61.97
C LYS A 526 -20.48 19.34 -61.02
N ARG A 527 -19.24 19.48 -61.48
CA ARG A 527 -18.24 20.37 -60.83
C ARG A 527 -18.84 21.78 -60.67
N GLY A 528 -18.83 22.30 -59.45
CA GLY A 528 -19.11 23.70 -59.12
C GLY A 528 -18.15 24.13 -58.01
N GLY A 529 -17.42 25.22 -58.24
CA GLY A 529 -16.31 25.67 -57.39
C GLY A 529 -16.71 25.96 -55.95
N SER A 530 -15.80 25.64 -55.02
CA SER A 530 -15.88 26.06 -53.63
C SER A 530 -15.60 27.57 -53.55
N SER A 531 -16.61 28.36 -53.19
CA SER A 531 -16.38 29.65 -52.56
C SER A 531 -15.54 29.46 -51.29
N PRO A 532 -14.68 30.44 -50.91
CA PRO A 532 -13.96 30.36 -49.65
C PRO A 532 -14.98 30.31 -48.51
N VAL A 533 -14.89 29.26 -47.68
CA VAL A 533 -15.72 29.15 -46.48
C VAL A 533 -15.28 30.28 -45.55
N LEU A 534 -16.16 31.26 -45.37
CA LEU A 534 -15.90 32.35 -44.43
C LEU A 534 -15.78 31.76 -43.02
N PRO A 535 -14.76 32.16 -42.24
CA PRO A 535 -14.61 31.66 -40.89
C PRO A 535 -15.84 31.99 -40.03
N VAL A 536 -16.25 31.02 -39.22
CA VAL A 536 -17.40 31.09 -38.33
C VAL A 536 -16.96 31.74 -37.02
N ARG A 537 -17.71 32.72 -36.56
CA ARG A 537 -17.49 33.39 -35.29
C ARG A 537 -17.88 32.47 -34.11
N SER A 538 -16.97 32.31 -33.16
CA SER A 538 -17.18 31.56 -31.92
C SER A 538 -18.05 32.32 -30.91
N ASP A 539 -18.63 31.57 -29.96
CA ASP A 539 -19.29 32.09 -28.75
C ASP A 539 -18.31 32.71 -27.74
N ILE A 540 -16.99 32.58 -27.95
CA ILE A 540 -15.95 33.30 -27.19
C ILE A 540 -15.55 34.54 -28.00
N TRP A 541 -16.26 35.64 -27.74
CA TRP A 541 -16.04 36.90 -28.44
C TRP A 541 -16.24 38.10 -27.53
N PHE A 542 -15.14 38.63 -26.98
CA PHE A 542 -15.17 39.80 -26.11
C PHE A 542 -15.32 41.08 -26.92
N HIS A 543 -16.32 41.89 -26.58
CA HIS A 543 -16.63 43.12 -27.32
C HIS A 543 -15.45 44.12 -27.30
N ASP A 544 -14.75 44.20 -26.18
CA ASP A 544 -13.57 45.02 -25.92
C ASP A 544 -12.23 44.28 -26.17
N GLY A 545 -12.27 43.05 -26.69
CA GLY A 545 -11.07 42.29 -27.05
C GLY A 545 -10.25 43.02 -28.12
N ASN A 546 -8.93 42.86 -28.06
CA ASN A 546 -7.96 43.57 -28.90
C ASN A 546 -7.09 42.65 -29.77
N VAL A 547 -7.40 41.36 -29.84
CA VAL A 547 -6.81 40.39 -30.78
C VAL A 547 -7.86 39.35 -31.19
N VAL A 548 -7.79 38.88 -32.44
CA VAL A 548 -8.60 37.77 -32.94
C VAL A 548 -7.70 36.57 -33.20
N LEU A 549 -8.05 35.41 -32.64
CA LEU A 549 -7.36 34.15 -32.91
C LEU A 549 -8.19 33.38 -33.93
N GLN A 550 -7.55 32.84 -34.97
CA GLN A 550 -8.19 31.98 -35.94
C GLN A 550 -7.57 30.59 -35.89
N ALA A 551 -8.39 29.58 -35.63
CA ALA A 551 -8.03 28.18 -35.67
C ALA A 551 -8.99 27.47 -36.62
N GLU A 552 -8.44 26.77 -37.61
CA GLU A 552 -9.21 26.18 -38.72
C GLU A 552 -10.16 27.21 -39.37
N GLY A 553 -11.46 26.92 -39.37
CA GLY A 553 -12.53 27.79 -39.89
C GLY A 553 -13.24 28.58 -38.81
N THR A 554 -12.69 28.73 -37.60
CA THR A 554 -13.36 29.41 -36.47
C THR A 554 -12.51 30.55 -35.91
N GLN A 555 -13.15 31.69 -35.64
CA GLN A 555 -12.49 32.87 -35.08
C GLN A 555 -12.99 33.16 -33.66
N PHE A 556 -12.06 33.60 -32.80
CA PHE A 556 -12.25 33.93 -31.40
C PHE A 556 -11.69 35.32 -31.12
N LYS A 557 -12.42 36.21 -30.43
CA LYS A 557 -11.91 37.56 -30.09
C LYS A 557 -11.64 37.65 -28.60
N ALA A 558 -10.40 37.96 -28.22
CA ALA A 558 -9.90 37.95 -26.85
C ALA A 558 -8.93 39.12 -26.55
N HIS A 559 -8.38 39.18 -25.34
CA HIS A 559 -7.46 40.23 -24.90
C HIS A 559 -6.00 39.76 -24.87
N GLN A 560 -5.10 40.49 -25.52
CA GLN A 560 -3.67 40.20 -25.56
C GLN A 560 -3.04 40.11 -24.18
N SER A 561 -3.45 41.00 -23.25
CA SER A 561 -2.92 41.03 -21.89
C SER A 561 -3.28 39.77 -21.09
N ILE A 562 -4.49 39.23 -21.26
CA ILE A 562 -4.93 37.99 -20.59
C ILE A 562 -4.17 36.80 -21.16
N LEU A 563 -4.02 36.73 -22.48
CA LEU A 563 -3.28 35.65 -23.14
C LEU A 563 -1.78 35.70 -22.77
N ALA A 564 -1.17 36.89 -22.76
CA ALA A 564 0.23 37.07 -22.38
C ALA A 564 0.50 36.78 -20.89
N ALA A 565 -0.42 37.16 -19.99
CA ALA A 565 -0.26 36.91 -18.56
C ALA A 565 -0.30 35.41 -18.20
N ASN A 566 -0.93 34.59 -19.04
CA ASN A 566 -1.11 33.15 -18.79
C ASN A 566 -0.32 32.26 -19.77
N SER A 567 0.39 32.84 -20.76
CA SER A 567 1.21 32.11 -21.72
C SER A 567 2.40 32.94 -22.16
N THR A 568 3.60 32.45 -21.84
CA THR A 568 4.87 33.08 -22.24
C THR A 568 5.04 33.11 -23.76
N ILE A 569 4.48 32.14 -24.50
CA ILE A 569 4.50 32.12 -25.97
C ILE A 569 3.68 33.27 -26.55
N PHE A 570 2.47 33.53 -26.03
CA PHE A 570 1.66 34.68 -26.45
C PHE A 570 2.29 36.00 -26.00
N ALA A 571 2.89 36.05 -24.80
CA ALA A 571 3.63 37.22 -24.33
C ALA A 571 4.79 37.58 -25.27
N ASP A 572 5.61 36.59 -25.62
CA ASP A 572 6.73 36.75 -26.55
C ASP A 572 6.22 37.13 -27.95
N MET A 573 5.17 36.48 -28.44
CA MET A 573 4.56 36.76 -29.75
C MET A 573 4.02 38.19 -29.86
N PHE A 574 3.40 38.73 -28.81
CA PHE A 574 2.88 40.12 -28.79
C PHE A 574 3.98 41.15 -28.51
N SER A 575 5.12 40.74 -27.96
CA SER A 575 6.26 41.63 -27.71
C SER A 575 7.02 42.02 -28.99
N VAL A 576 6.83 41.28 -30.08
CA VAL A 576 7.49 41.53 -31.37
C VAL A 576 6.65 42.51 -32.22
N PRO A 577 7.19 43.69 -32.60
CA PRO A 577 6.46 44.66 -33.40
C PRO A 577 6.18 44.14 -34.82
N GLN A 578 4.89 44.08 -35.18
CA GLN A 578 4.44 43.62 -36.51
C GLN A 578 4.74 44.67 -37.61
N PRO A 579 5.12 44.26 -38.84
CA PRO A 579 5.45 45.17 -39.92
C PRO A 579 4.22 45.98 -40.39
N ALA A 580 4.43 47.24 -40.77
CA ALA A 580 3.37 48.23 -41.09
C ALA A 580 2.54 47.94 -42.37
N SER A 581 2.61 46.73 -42.93
CA SER A 581 1.95 46.36 -44.18
C SER A 581 1.03 45.15 -44.00
N GLY A 582 -0.26 45.44 -43.76
CA GLY A 582 -1.37 44.62 -44.25
C GLY A 582 -1.66 43.28 -43.55
N GLY A 583 -1.52 43.20 -42.23
CA GLY A 583 -2.09 42.08 -41.47
C GLY A 583 -3.62 42.03 -41.59
N GLU A 584 -4.19 40.82 -41.60
CA GLU A 584 -5.64 40.62 -41.61
C GLU A 584 -6.25 41.20 -40.33
N LEU A 585 -7.28 42.06 -40.48
CA LEU A 585 -7.97 42.71 -39.38
C LEU A 585 -9.43 42.28 -39.37
N VAL A 586 -9.90 41.83 -38.20
CA VAL A 586 -11.31 41.54 -37.95
C VAL A 586 -11.78 42.46 -36.84
N GLU A 587 -12.79 43.30 -37.13
CA GLU A 587 -13.28 44.35 -36.21
C GLU A 587 -12.16 45.28 -35.68
N GLY A 588 -11.16 45.58 -36.52
CA GLY A 588 -10.03 46.45 -36.16
C GLY A 588 -8.96 45.79 -35.27
N CYS A 589 -9.08 44.49 -34.98
CA CYS A 589 -8.12 43.70 -34.21
C CYS A 589 -7.24 42.83 -35.11
N PRO A 590 -5.93 42.69 -34.83
CA PRO A 590 -5.05 41.78 -35.57
C PRO A 590 -5.51 40.32 -35.44
N VAL A 591 -5.52 39.60 -36.56
CA VAL A 591 -5.78 38.15 -36.59
C VAL A 591 -4.47 37.38 -36.45
N VAL A 592 -4.43 36.47 -35.48
CA VAL A 592 -3.34 35.51 -35.28
C VAL A 592 -3.85 34.12 -35.65
N HIS A 593 -3.22 33.50 -36.65
CA HIS A 593 -3.58 32.16 -37.11
C HIS A 593 -2.86 31.10 -36.27
N LEU A 594 -3.63 30.18 -35.71
CA LEU A 594 -3.16 29.05 -34.91
C LEU A 594 -3.24 27.77 -35.75
N THR A 595 -2.31 26.85 -35.52
CA THR A 595 -2.28 25.54 -36.21
C THR A 595 -3.16 24.49 -35.54
N ASP A 596 -3.68 24.79 -34.35
CA ASP A 596 -4.48 23.91 -33.52
C ASP A 596 -5.94 23.81 -33.98
N THR A 597 -6.69 22.85 -33.46
CA THR A 597 -8.10 22.66 -33.82
C THR A 597 -8.99 23.73 -33.18
N ALA A 598 -10.12 24.06 -33.82
CA ALA A 598 -11.07 25.01 -33.25
C ALA A 598 -11.67 24.53 -31.91
N ALA A 599 -11.82 23.21 -31.71
CA ALA A 599 -12.33 22.63 -30.47
C ALA A 599 -11.36 22.83 -29.30
N ASP A 600 -10.07 22.57 -29.51
CA ASP A 600 -9.05 22.71 -28.47
C ASP A 600 -8.85 24.17 -28.09
N VAL A 601 -8.81 25.08 -29.07
CA VAL A 601 -8.71 26.52 -28.82
C VAL A 601 -9.95 27.05 -28.09
N THR A 602 -11.14 26.49 -28.33
CA THR A 602 -12.35 26.84 -27.56
C THR A 602 -12.19 26.49 -26.09
N ILE A 603 -11.75 25.28 -25.77
CA ILE A 603 -11.56 24.82 -24.39
C ILE A 603 -10.54 25.69 -23.66
N VAL A 604 -9.41 25.98 -24.30
CA VAL A 604 -8.34 26.80 -23.73
C VAL A 604 -8.81 28.24 -23.49
N LEU A 605 -9.50 28.85 -24.45
CA LEU A 605 -9.98 30.23 -24.30
C LEU A 605 -11.16 30.34 -23.32
N ASP A 606 -11.98 29.30 -23.16
CA ASP A 606 -13.03 29.26 -22.13
C ASP A 606 -12.39 29.28 -20.73
N ALA A 607 -11.36 28.46 -20.52
CA ALA A 607 -10.59 28.42 -19.27
C ALA A 607 -9.83 29.73 -18.98
N LEU A 608 -9.21 30.34 -20.00
CA LEU A 608 -8.37 31.53 -19.81
C LEU A 608 -9.15 32.84 -19.77
N CYS A 609 -10.21 32.98 -20.57
CA CYS A 609 -10.89 34.26 -20.78
C CYS A 609 -12.30 34.33 -20.17
N LYS A 610 -12.99 33.21 -20.00
CA LYS A 610 -14.32 33.15 -19.38
C LYS A 610 -14.25 32.60 -17.96
N ARG A 611 -13.33 33.12 -17.12
CA ARG A 611 -13.27 32.80 -15.68
C ARG A 611 -14.66 32.89 -15.06
N LYS A 612 -15.31 31.72 -14.89
CA LYS A 612 -16.64 31.59 -14.36
C LYS A 612 -16.54 31.42 -12.86
N THR A 613 -17.06 32.40 -12.13
CA THR A 613 -17.53 32.28 -10.74
C THR A 613 -18.76 31.37 -10.66
N GLU A 614 -18.70 30.19 -11.28
CA GLU A 614 -19.73 29.17 -11.22
C GLU A 614 -19.17 27.93 -10.52
N SER A 615 -20.06 27.23 -9.84
CA SER A 615 -19.79 25.96 -9.17
C SER A 615 -19.31 24.91 -10.18
N LEU A 616 -18.27 24.13 -9.84
CA LEU A 616 -17.71 23.10 -10.72
C LEU A 616 -18.09 21.69 -10.25
N PRO A 617 -18.40 20.75 -11.16
CA PRO A 617 -18.59 19.34 -10.82
C PRO A 617 -17.35 18.72 -10.14
N ILE A 618 -17.58 17.82 -9.19
CA ILE A 618 -16.51 17.18 -8.41
C ILE A 618 -15.50 16.41 -9.27
N ASN A 619 -15.92 15.82 -10.39
CA ASN A 619 -15.00 15.13 -11.31
C ASN A 619 -14.01 16.11 -11.98
N ILE A 620 -14.41 17.36 -12.24
CA ILE A 620 -13.51 18.39 -12.77
C ILE A 620 -12.52 18.82 -11.69
N ILE A 621 -12.99 19.03 -10.45
CA ILE A 621 -12.11 19.38 -9.32
C ILE A 621 -11.13 18.25 -9.00
N ALA A 622 -11.59 16.99 -9.03
CA ALA A 622 -10.74 15.82 -8.90
C ALA A 622 -9.68 15.76 -10.01
N ALA A 623 -10.05 16.06 -11.25
CA ALA A 623 -9.10 16.15 -12.36
C ALA A 623 -8.11 17.30 -12.16
N PHE A 624 -8.55 18.43 -11.64
CA PHE A 624 -7.69 19.58 -11.36
C PHE A 624 -6.61 19.24 -10.33
N ILE A 625 -7.00 18.58 -9.24
CA ILE A 625 -6.07 18.15 -8.19
C ILE A 625 -5.14 17.06 -8.73
N ARG A 626 -5.67 15.98 -9.32
CA ARG A 626 -4.87 14.85 -9.83
C ARG A 626 -3.89 15.25 -10.92
N LEU A 627 -4.35 15.97 -11.94
CA LEU A 627 -3.51 16.37 -13.08
C LEU A 627 -2.61 17.55 -12.72
N GLY A 628 -3.11 18.47 -11.87
CA GLY A 628 -2.30 19.56 -11.35
C GLY A 628 -1.10 19.07 -10.54
N GLN A 629 -1.29 18.07 -9.67
CA GLN A 629 -0.19 17.41 -8.95
C GLN A 629 0.70 16.60 -9.89
N LYS A 630 0.13 15.75 -10.76
CA LYS A 630 0.88 14.85 -11.65
C LYS A 630 1.76 15.59 -12.66
N TYR A 631 1.29 16.73 -13.18
CA TYR A 631 1.96 17.47 -14.25
C TYR A 631 2.48 18.85 -13.82
N GLN A 632 2.48 19.15 -12.50
CA GLN A 632 2.93 20.43 -11.93
C GLN A 632 2.26 21.65 -12.57
N ILE A 633 0.93 21.58 -12.73
CA ILE A 633 0.13 22.68 -13.28
C ILE A 633 -0.44 23.49 -12.11
N ASP A 634 0.42 24.32 -11.51
CA ASP A 634 0.15 25.01 -10.25
C ASP A 634 -1.15 25.81 -10.24
N ALA A 635 -1.52 26.45 -11.35
CA ALA A 635 -2.75 27.24 -11.45
C ALA A 635 -4.01 26.37 -11.28
N VAL A 636 -4.01 25.18 -11.90
CA VAL A 636 -5.15 24.25 -11.87
C VAL A 636 -5.19 23.51 -10.53
N LEU A 637 -4.03 23.10 -10.02
CA LEU A 637 -3.91 22.50 -8.69
C LEU A 637 -4.42 23.47 -7.61
N LYS A 638 -3.95 24.71 -7.64
CA LYS A 638 -4.35 25.75 -6.69
C LYS A 638 -5.85 26.00 -6.72
N GLU A 639 -6.45 26.12 -7.91
CA GLU A 639 -7.91 26.31 -8.02
C GLU A 639 -8.69 25.11 -7.48
N GLY A 640 -8.25 23.88 -7.76
CA GLY A 640 -8.88 22.66 -7.25
C GLY A 640 -8.86 22.60 -5.71
N LEU A 641 -7.71 22.94 -5.11
CA LEU A 641 -7.54 22.97 -3.65
C LEU A 641 -8.31 24.11 -2.99
N GLU A 642 -8.30 25.32 -3.55
CA GLU A 642 -9.03 26.47 -3.01
C GLU A 642 -10.55 26.21 -2.98
N ARG A 643 -11.11 25.61 -4.04
CA ARG A 643 -12.53 25.27 -4.07
C ARG A 643 -12.89 24.18 -3.07
N LEU A 644 -12.02 23.18 -2.90
CA LEU A 644 -12.25 22.09 -1.96
C LEU A 644 -12.16 22.58 -0.50
N HIS A 645 -11.14 23.37 -0.16
CA HIS A 645 -10.98 23.91 1.19
C HIS A 645 -12.01 24.99 1.55
N TYR A 646 -12.61 25.65 0.56
CA TYR A 646 -13.74 26.55 0.81
C TYR A 646 -14.97 25.83 1.39
N GLU A 647 -15.27 24.62 0.89
CA GLU A 647 -16.42 23.81 1.34
C GLU A 647 -16.09 22.94 2.56
N PHE A 648 -14.81 22.61 2.73
CA PHE A 648 -14.28 21.77 3.80
C PHE A 648 -13.13 22.50 4.51
N PRO A 649 -13.43 23.56 5.27
CA PRO A 649 -12.43 24.30 6.03
C PRO A 649 -11.86 23.45 7.17
N THR A 650 -10.69 23.84 7.67
CA THR A 650 -9.96 23.06 8.68
C THR A 650 -10.25 23.51 10.10
N GLU A 651 -10.80 24.72 10.28
CA GLU A 651 -11.13 25.31 11.57
C GLU A 651 -12.64 25.46 11.75
N LEU A 652 -13.12 25.30 13.00
CA LEU A 652 -14.55 25.38 13.31
C LEU A 652 -15.13 26.77 13.06
N ASP A 653 -14.40 27.84 13.37
CA ASP A 653 -14.84 29.22 13.15
C ASP A 653 -15.04 29.52 11.65
N GLU A 654 -14.19 28.95 10.78
CA GLU A 654 -14.32 29.08 9.33
C GLU A 654 -15.53 28.30 8.80
N PHE A 655 -15.75 27.07 9.28
CA PHE A 655 -16.95 26.27 8.98
C PHE A 655 -18.23 27.05 9.31
N ASP A 656 -18.20 27.76 10.42
CA ASP A 656 -19.25 28.59 10.96
C ASP A 656 -19.49 29.89 10.16
N GLU A 657 -18.52 30.33 9.36
CA GLU A 657 -18.57 31.50 8.46
C GLU A 657 -18.90 31.13 7.00
N VAL A 658 -18.94 29.84 6.65
CA VAL A 658 -19.28 29.38 5.29
C VAL A 658 -20.70 29.83 4.93
N ASN A 659 -20.80 30.78 4.01
CA ASN A 659 -22.07 31.30 3.48
C ASN A 659 -22.74 30.29 2.53
N HIS A 660 -24.05 30.42 2.31
CA HIS A 660 -24.88 29.52 1.50
C HIS A 660 -24.56 29.42 -0.02
N TRP A 661 -23.37 29.81 -0.49
CA TRP A 661 -22.94 29.64 -1.88
C TRP A 661 -21.91 28.51 -1.98
N SER A 662 -22.15 27.58 -2.91
CA SER A 662 -21.33 26.37 -3.06
C SER A 662 -20.42 26.49 -4.30
N THR A 663 -19.14 26.15 -4.13
CA THR A 663 -18.11 26.15 -5.18
C THR A 663 -18.05 24.83 -5.96
N ILE A 664 -18.69 23.77 -5.42
CA ILE A 664 -18.76 22.42 -6.01
C ILE A 664 -20.20 22.05 -6.36
N THR A 665 -20.44 21.53 -7.56
CA THR A 665 -21.81 21.28 -8.00
C THR A 665 -22.43 20.17 -7.14
N PRO A 666 -23.60 20.39 -6.52
CA PRO A 666 -24.23 19.37 -5.69
C PRO A 666 -24.52 18.11 -6.50
N SER A 667 -24.17 16.96 -5.94
CA SER A 667 -24.60 15.65 -6.42
C SER A 667 -24.97 14.76 -5.24
N ASP A 668 -25.70 13.68 -5.51
CA ASP A 668 -26.07 12.74 -4.46
C ASP A 668 -24.80 12.12 -3.84
N SER A 669 -23.86 11.61 -4.64
CA SER A 669 -22.63 10.97 -4.18
C SER A 669 -21.51 11.91 -3.71
N LEU A 670 -21.71 13.22 -3.78
CA LEU A 670 -20.64 14.23 -3.61
C LEU A 670 -19.72 13.99 -2.41
N LEU A 671 -20.29 13.73 -1.24
CA LEU A 671 -19.53 13.55 0.01
C LEU A 671 -18.67 12.27 0.00
N ILE A 672 -19.14 11.21 -0.66
CA ILE A 672 -18.37 9.97 -0.85
C ILE A 672 -17.21 10.22 -1.81
N ASP A 673 -17.49 10.89 -2.93
CA ASP A 673 -16.49 11.20 -3.95
C ASP A 673 -15.39 12.11 -3.37
N ILE A 674 -15.75 13.09 -2.53
CA ILE A 674 -14.81 13.96 -1.82
C ILE A 674 -14.02 13.20 -0.76
N ALA A 675 -14.66 12.35 0.06
CA ALA A 675 -13.94 11.58 1.07
C ALA A 675 -12.91 10.62 0.43
N ASN A 676 -13.25 10.03 -0.72
CA ASN A 676 -12.33 9.16 -1.43
C ASN A 676 -11.20 9.95 -2.10
N LEU A 677 -11.52 11.07 -2.77
CA LEU A 677 -10.53 11.97 -3.37
C LEU A 677 -9.56 12.53 -2.33
N ALA A 678 -10.07 12.95 -1.17
CA ALA A 678 -9.27 13.51 -0.10
C ALA A 678 -8.23 12.50 0.39
N ARG A 679 -8.59 11.21 0.51
CA ARG A 679 -7.60 10.20 0.89
C ARG A 679 -6.65 9.84 -0.24
N GLU A 680 -7.15 9.72 -1.46
CA GLU A 680 -6.35 9.44 -2.65
C GLU A 680 -5.27 10.51 -2.90
N GLN A 681 -5.56 11.78 -2.56
CA GLN A 681 -4.66 12.92 -2.82
C GLN A 681 -3.99 13.44 -1.54
N ASN A 682 -4.06 12.67 -0.44
CA ASN A 682 -3.49 13.01 0.87
C ASN A 682 -3.96 14.38 1.45
N LEU A 683 -5.21 14.75 1.20
CA LEU A 683 -5.87 15.95 1.74
C LEU A 683 -6.62 15.61 3.02
N LEU A 684 -5.89 15.08 4.01
CA LEU A 684 -6.49 14.50 5.23
C LEU A 684 -7.33 15.50 6.04
N SER A 685 -7.03 16.80 5.94
CA SER A 685 -7.78 17.85 6.62
C SER A 685 -9.23 17.99 6.13
N VAL A 686 -9.54 17.49 4.93
CA VAL A 686 -10.90 17.49 4.35
C VAL A 686 -11.74 16.30 4.88
N LEU A 687 -11.08 15.21 5.27
CA LEU A 687 -11.75 13.95 5.64
C LEU A 687 -12.73 14.06 6.81
N PRO A 688 -12.41 14.74 7.93
CA PRO A 688 -13.32 14.80 9.08
C PRO A 688 -14.70 15.35 8.73
N LEU A 689 -14.76 16.46 7.99
CA LEU A 689 -16.02 17.08 7.56
C LEU A 689 -16.73 16.26 6.46
N ALA A 690 -15.99 15.67 5.52
CA ALA A 690 -16.59 14.84 4.47
C ALA A 690 -17.22 13.56 5.02
N LEU A 691 -16.51 12.84 5.90
CA LEU A 691 -17.01 11.64 6.58
C LEU A 691 -18.13 11.99 7.57
N HIS A 692 -18.00 13.12 8.26
CA HIS A 692 -19.08 13.66 9.08
C HIS A 692 -20.36 13.86 8.26
N GLY A 693 -20.25 14.55 7.12
CA GLY A 693 -21.37 14.77 6.21
C GLY A 693 -21.99 13.45 5.73
N CYS A 694 -21.18 12.46 5.39
CA CYS A 694 -21.65 11.12 5.01
C CYS A 694 -22.50 10.47 6.13
N SER A 695 -22.02 10.54 7.38
CA SER A 695 -22.72 9.96 8.55
C SER A 695 -24.06 10.64 8.87
N VAL A 696 -24.19 11.92 8.52
CA VAL A 696 -25.43 12.68 8.75
C VAL A 696 -26.42 12.49 7.61
N LYS A 697 -25.92 12.39 6.37
CA LYS A 697 -26.75 12.30 5.16
C LYS A 697 -27.34 10.90 4.94
N TRP A 698 -26.62 9.84 5.31
CA TRP A 698 -27.03 8.46 5.04
C TRP A 698 -26.91 7.54 6.26
N ASP A 699 -27.81 6.56 6.31
CA ASP A 699 -27.72 5.48 7.29
C ASP A 699 -26.65 4.45 6.88
N ALA A 700 -26.27 3.59 7.84
CA ALA A 700 -25.24 2.57 7.62
C ALA A 700 -25.56 1.64 6.45
N ARG A 701 -26.84 1.31 6.22
CA ARG A 701 -27.24 0.43 5.11
C ARG A 701 -26.95 1.11 3.76
N LYS A 702 -27.34 2.37 3.59
CA LYS A 702 -27.07 3.13 2.36
C LYS A 702 -25.58 3.39 2.14
N LEU A 703 -24.81 3.58 3.20
CA LEU A 703 -23.36 3.75 3.10
C LEU A 703 -22.67 2.46 2.61
N THR A 704 -23.10 1.30 3.11
CA THR A 704 -22.55 -0.01 2.70
C THR A 704 -23.05 -0.49 1.34
N GLU A 705 -24.33 -0.24 1.00
CA GLU A 705 -24.89 -0.57 -0.33
C GLU A 705 -24.40 0.39 -1.44
N GLY A 706 -23.93 1.57 -1.05
CA GLY A 706 -23.45 2.63 -1.94
C GLY A 706 -24.56 3.49 -2.54
N ILE A 707 -24.17 4.66 -3.06
CA ILE A 707 -25.07 5.68 -3.59
C ILE A 707 -25.04 5.66 -5.11
N LYS A 708 -26.19 5.44 -5.74
CA LYS A 708 -26.29 5.48 -7.20
C LYS A 708 -26.04 6.90 -7.72
N ARG A 709 -25.12 7.03 -8.67
CA ARG A 709 -24.88 8.23 -9.47
C ARG A 709 -25.89 8.32 -10.61
N GLU A 710 -25.97 9.49 -11.25
CA GLU A 710 -26.88 9.74 -12.38
C GLU A 710 -26.63 8.78 -13.57
N ASP A 711 -25.37 8.38 -13.76
CA ASP A 711 -24.94 7.44 -14.79
C ASP A 711 -25.19 5.95 -14.44
N GLN A 712 -25.91 5.68 -13.35
CA GLN A 712 -26.20 4.35 -12.80
C GLN A 712 -25.00 3.64 -12.15
N THR A 713 -23.81 4.24 -12.09
CA THR A 713 -22.71 3.71 -11.28
C THR A 713 -23.00 3.87 -9.79
N VAL A 714 -22.34 3.09 -8.95
CA VAL A 714 -22.50 3.17 -7.49
C VAL A 714 -21.25 3.80 -6.88
N ALA A 715 -21.44 4.83 -6.07
CA ALA A 715 -20.40 5.44 -5.26
C ALA A 715 -20.38 4.76 -3.89
N THR A 716 -19.26 4.09 -3.56
CA THR A 716 -19.02 3.51 -2.24
C THR A 716 -17.85 4.22 -1.58
N LEU A 717 -17.89 4.34 -0.26
CA LEU A 717 -16.72 4.79 0.50
C LEU A 717 -15.61 3.76 0.34
N LEU A 718 -14.36 4.21 0.31
CA LEU A 718 -13.22 3.30 0.46
C LEU A 718 -13.35 2.55 1.80
N PRO A 719 -12.94 1.27 1.90
CA PRO A 719 -13.14 0.48 3.13
C PRO A 719 -12.63 1.16 4.41
N MET A 720 -11.47 1.84 4.37
CA MET A 720 -10.98 2.54 5.56
C MET A 720 -11.76 3.83 5.87
N ASN A 721 -12.44 4.44 4.89
CA ASN A 721 -13.29 5.63 5.09
C ASN A 721 -14.60 5.18 5.73
N GLU A 722 -15.15 4.06 5.26
CA GLU A 722 -16.31 3.39 5.85
C GLU A 722 -16.02 2.96 7.31
N ARG A 723 -14.89 2.28 7.56
CA ARG A 723 -14.48 1.88 8.92
C ARG A 723 -14.28 3.09 9.84
N ALA A 724 -13.52 4.09 9.41
CA ALA A 724 -13.29 5.31 10.19
C ALA A 724 -14.61 6.04 10.48
N LEU A 725 -15.52 6.10 9.51
CA LEU A 725 -16.85 6.70 9.68
C LEU A 725 -17.66 5.95 10.73
N PHE A 726 -17.70 4.62 10.70
CA PHE A 726 -18.51 3.84 11.65
C PHE A 726 -17.97 3.89 13.08
N ILE A 727 -16.65 3.78 13.26
CA ILE A 727 -15.99 3.92 14.56
C ILE A 727 -16.27 5.32 15.12
N ALA A 728 -15.96 6.36 14.34
CA ALA A 728 -16.18 7.73 14.79
C ALA A 728 -17.66 8.03 15.06
N SER A 729 -18.58 7.42 14.29
CA SER A 729 -20.02 7.58 14.53
C SER A 729 -20.44 7.01 15.88
N HIS A 730 -19.87 5.87 16.29
CA HIS A 730 -20.12 5.30 17.61
C HIS A 730 -19.56 6.19 18.73
N ASP A 731 -18.28 6.54 18.65
CA ASP A 731 -17.61 7.33 19.69
C ASP A 731 -18.25 8.71 19.87
N ARG A 732 -18.66 9.33 18.76
CA ARG A 732 -19.36 10.62 18.76
C ARG A 732 -20.75 10.54 19.40
N LEU A 733 -21.45 9.42 19.27
CA LEU A 733 -22.73 9.20 19.94
C LEU A 733 -22.53 9.05 21.46
N VAL A 734 -21.50 8.29 21.87
CA VAL A 734 -21.13 8.15 23.28
C VAL A 734 -20.74 9.51 23.87
N LEU A 735 -19.85 10.23 23.20
CA LEU A 735 -19.40 11.56 23.64
C LEU A 735 -20.57 12.55 23.75
N GLN A 736 -21.50 12.56 22.80
CA GLN A 736 -22.68 13.42 22.85
C GLN A 736 -23.62 13.06 24.01
N ALA A 737 -23.77 11.76 24.32
CA ALA A 737 -24.53 11.31 25.47
C ALA A 737 -23.88 11.76 26.80
N ASP A 738 -22.55 11.80 26.86
CA ASP A 738 -21.79 12.13 28.07
C ASP A 738 -21.51 13.62 28.26
N THR A 739 -21.62 14.42 27.20
CA THR A 739 -21.36 15.87 27.24
C THR A 739 -22.65 16.66 26.99
N THR A 740 -23.15 16.62 25.77
CA THR A 740 -24.28 17.41 25.29
C THR A 740 -25.60 17.05 25.98
N PHE A 741 -25.82 15.76 26.26
CA PHE A 741 -27.02 15.26 26.92
C PHE A 741 -26.80 14.93 28.39
N LEU A 742 -25.74 15.45 29.02
CA LEU A 742 -25.48 15.24 30.44
C LEU A 742 -26.64 15.72 31.32
N TRP A 743 -27.35 16.77 30.90
CA TRP A 743 -28.57 17.26 31.56
C TRP A 743 -29.69 16.20 31.66
N PHE A 744 -29.65 15.16 30.83
CA PHE A 744 -30.58 14.03 30.90
C PHE A 744 -30.25 13.06 32.06
N LYS A 745 -28.98 13.03 32.51
CA LYS A 745 -28.54 12.27 33.70
C LYS A 745 -28.77 13.04 35.00
N GLU A 746 -29.05 14.34 34.94
CA GLU A 746 -29.48 15.12 36.11
C GLU A 746 -30.92 14.77 36.48
N THR A 747 -31.10 14.04 37.59
CA THR A 747 -32.42 13.75 38.13
C THR A 747 -33.09 15.05 38.61
N GLY A 748 -33.98 15.61 37.80
CA GLY A 748 -34.88 16.67 38.23
C GLY A 748 -35.32 17.62 37.13
N VAL A 749 -36.27 17.20 36.28
CA VAL A 749 -37.04 18.16 35.46
C VAL A 749 -37.99 18.93 36.40
N ASN A 750 -37.47 19.88 37.17
CA ASN A 750 -38.22 20.68 38.14
C ASN A 750 -39.21 21.68 37.51
N ARG A 751 -39.64 21.50 36.25
CA ARG A 751 -40.46 22.47 35.51
C ARG A 751 -41.69 21.92 34.77
N CYS A 752 -41.97 20.61 34.76
CA CYS A 752 -43.20 20.10 34.14
C CYS A 752 -44.26 19.78 35.21
N SER A 753 -45.24 20.67 35.37
CA SER A 753 -46.33 20.51 36.35
C SER A 753 -47.71 20.27 35.71
N THR A 754 -47.79 20.27 34.38
CA THR A 754 -49.02 20.03 33.62
C THR A 754 -48.82 18.96 32.55
N ARG A 755 -49.87 18.17 32.28
CA ARG A 755 -49.84 17.10 31.27
C ARG A 755 -49.39 17.57 29.90
N ILE A 756 -49.77 18.80 29.51
CA ILE A 756 -49.41 19.40 28.21
C ILE A 756 -47.91 19.70 28.18
N ALA A 757 -47.38 20.41 29.17
CA ALA A 757 -45.95 20.75 29.25
C ALA A 757 -45.06 19.50 29.35
N CYS A 758 -45.50 18.47 30.09
CA CYS A 758 -44.76 17.21 30.16
C CYS A 758 -44.81 16.44 28.83
N SER A 759 -45.94 16.44 28.13
CA SER A 759 -46.07 15.79 26.82
C SER A 759 -45.21 16.48 25.76
N GLU A 760 -45.16 17.82 25.76
CA GLU A 760 -44.31 18.60 24.85
C GLU A 760 -42.81 18.38 25.14
N ALA A 761 -42.41 18.38 26.42
CA ALA A 761 -41.03 18.10 26.82
C ALA A 761 -40.61 16.66 26.44
N ILE A 762 -41.49 15.67 26.67
CA ILE A 762 -41.25 14.28 26.25
C ILE A 762 -41.17 14.20 24.73
N GLN A 763 -42.01 14.91 23.98
CA GLN A 763 -42.00 14.87 22.52
C GLN A 763 -40.74 15.52 21.94
N GLN A 764 -40.26 16.64 22.51
CA GLN A 764 -38.97 17.24 22.16
C GLN A 764 -37.81 16.30 22.47
N GLN A 765 -37.82 15.64 23.63
CA GLN A 765 -36.81 14.65 24.00
C GLN A 765 -36.83 13.42 23.08
N THR A 766 -38.00 12.89 22.79
CA THR A 766 -38.18 11.69 21.95
C THR A 766 -37.70 11.94 20.51
N ALA A 767 -37.87 13.16 19.99
CA ALA A 767 -37.42 13.54 18.65
C ALA A 767 -35.89 13.57 18.47
N ALA A 768 -35.13 13.74 19.56
CA ALA A 768 -33.67 13.70 19.51
C ALA A 768 -33.09 12.27 19.47
N PHE A 769 -33.85 11.28 19.97
CA PHE A 769 -33.35 9.92 20.22
C PHE A 769 -34.05 8.81 19.42
N PHE A 770 -35.20 9.07 18.79
CA PHE A 770 -35.96 8.05 18.05
C PHE A 770 -36.22 8.41 16.59
N PRO A 771 -36.18 7.42 15.65
CA PRO A 771 -35.85 6.00 15.88
C PRO A 771 -34.35 5.73 16.00
N VAL A 772 -33.49 6.70 15.68
CA VAL A 772 -32.02 6.65 15.83
C VAL A 772 -31.57 8.01 16.36
N PRO A 773 -30.68 8.06 17.38
CA PRO A 773 -30.17 9.33 17.90
C PRO A 773 -29.49 10.15 16.80
N ARG A 774 -29.90 11.41 16.65
CA ARG A 774 -29.28 12.33 15.70
C ARG A 774 -28.13 13.06 16.38
N TRP A 775 -27.00 13.12 15.69
CA TRP A 775 -25.84 13.84 16.19
C TRP A 775 -25.96 15.35 15.84
N HIS A 776 -25.79 16.22 16.84
CA HIS A 776 -25.93 17.67 16.72
C HIS A 776 -24.66 18.49 17.05
N GLY A 777 -23.46 17.87 17.01
CA GLY A 777 -22.23 18.48 17.53
C GLY A 777 -21.67 19.68 16.74
N LEU A 778 -22.02 19.86 15.46
CA LEU A 778 -21.71 21.08 14.67
C LEU A 778 -22.90 22.04 14.57
N SER A 779 -23.99 21.80 15.31
CA SER A 779 -25.10 22.75 15.35
C SER A 779 -24.77 23.87 16.32
N ARG A 780 -24.94 25.12 15.90
CA ARG A 780 -24.90 26.30 16.78
C ARG A 780 -26.01 26.24 17.82
N TRP A 781 -25.65 26.46 19.09
CA TRP A 781 -26.59 26.43 20.24
C TRP A 781 -27.20 27.79 20.57
N ASP A 782 -26.90 28.80 19.77
CA ASP A 782 -27.45 30.15 19.84
C ASP A 782 -28.75 30.26 19.03
N LYS A 783 -29.83 29.73 19.59
CA LYS A 783 -31.20 30.24 19.44
C LYS A 783 -32.19 29.64 20.45
#